data_AF-A0A525C984-F1
#
_entry.id   AF-A0A525C984-F1
#
_cell.length_a   1.000
_cell.length_b   1.000
_cell.length_c   1.000
_cell.angle_alpha   90.00
_cell.angle_beta   90.00
_cell.angle_gamma   90.00
#
_symmetry.space_group_name_H-M   'P 1'
#
loop_
_entity.id
_entity.type
_entity.pdbx_description
1 polymer ?
#
loop_
_entity_poly.entity_id
_entity_poly.type
_entity_poly.pdbx_seq_one_letter_code
_entity_poly.pdbx_strand_id
1 'polypeptide(L)'
;MHNIKKDFKYREIPYNYTSFSDKEIVAEYLGDEAWDILCELRGHRVTGRSAKLLFEVIGDIFAIYRNPYIYNDFLDNRSKRSRLKKLHNLRFSVVEKAANNDLVYKILEKTREADISFFESFGYTKKLRKKIRSALKGITASRNIRFTAFHRAAHITDATDWRVACPEVVVYPDSETELAGLIEVARDLGLKVIARGGGTGLTGGAVPVYRNTMVINTEKLRVIDGIREYEVAGKKIPVIRLGAGVVTESAMDYARNNGYIFATDPTSSWASTIGGNIAENCGGKKAVMWGTAIDNIYSFKIINAYGEILKVQRVNHPYRKIEYADEVEFAVYKVSAGNEKLLKSIRLTGDDIRKEGVGKDITNKALGGVPGLQKEGGDGIIFEAEFVLYKPFANCRTICLEFFGEDLVNASKAIIDIRNSFESDEAAFLTALEHFDEKYEEAINYRNKSDRQELPKAVLLIDAESNDESVLDAICYEVIEMVRQYNVEGFVAVAESERELFWKDRKNLGAIARHTNAFKLNEDVVIPIESLPLFADFTDMLNLQKEMKNSLSVIDELYGYLATRNISDDKFFNGKKISYTMDLERIKTLLSEKLATIDGLIDMAINGFYDEYLQQKDKFNQIRNEGVVGEIQRQLIEEYRNHFKGYSDVIAEIDELVADTLKRKIIIATHMHAGDGNIHVNIPVLSSDYPMMQEADDTAGVVMQITTVLGGVISGEHGIGLTKIKFIAPEILDDFAEYKREADPEDLFNPGKLCRDFPVHKIYTPSLNLIEMEAFILKSSDLETLTSEISGCIRCGKCKPVCNTNYPDATMFFSPRNKILALSMIEEAVLYEAQTETRMSLRNFSMMRNIAYHCTGCHQCFTPCPVDIDFGEVTQKINRLLVDRNRNKFNAMTWFTLFYLRQRGYYVNKVFRLGLLKMGFSMQRLAFKINRPVKHITDAVAPKMASLFDGCFPKSGEQTTRDIFSMKRERRIYSFHNPEKEIISSVLYFPGCGSERMYPQISLATIALLNHFGVRVVIPPEYLCCGYTLLSNGRVAAAERVSHENQVVFHRMADTISYMEIKDVVVSCGTCHEMLDTYQINNIFEYAAVIDISAFLINNHLLNGNVIADETLYYHEPCHSPLKEHDVEGTFSGIFGKQPLQIPNCCGEAGTLAISRPDISKNLRSRKKTNICQSCGGSNLDIITSCPNCVQGLTKIQGDISINGKHLSIYLAEKIIGSDWREQFIKRVKDQEGLERILY
;
A
#
# COMPACT_ATOMS: atom_id res chain seq x y z
N MET A 1 29.77 15.50 0.67
CA MET A 1 30.24 14.54 -0.39
C MET A 1 31.58 13.79 -0.18
N HIS A 2 32.43 14.11 0.84
CA HIS A 2 33.54 13.24 1.28
C HIS A 2 33.33 12.63 2.68
N ASN A 3 32.20 12.98 3.34
CA ASN A 3 31.84 12.56 4.70
C ASN A 3 30.88 11.37 4.79
N ILE A 4 30.30 10.86 3.69
CA ILE A 4 29.37 9.70 3.72
C ILE A 4 30.06 8.41 4.24
N LYS A 5 31.40 8.34 4.17
CA LYS A 5 32.16 7.24 4.81
C LYS A 5 32.15 7.29 6.34
N LYS A 6 31.83 8.43 6.97
CA LYS A 6 31.83 8.57 8.44
C LYS A 6 30.58 7.99 9.11
N ASP A 7 29.46 7.85 8.39
CA ASP A 7 28.22 7.25 8.93
C ASP A 7 28.34 5.73 9.16
N PHE A 8 29.37 5.09 8.60
CA PHE A 8 29.68 3.66 8.77
C PHE A 8 30.48 3.35 10.04
N LYS A 9 30.41 4.17 11.10
CA LYS A 9 31.14 3.89 12.36
C LYS A 9 30.82 2.53 13.00
N TYR A 10 29.78 1.80 12.54
CA TYR A 10 29.28 0.58 13.21
C TYR A 10 28.95 -0.64 12.32
N ARG A 11 29.32 -0.67 11.03
CA ARG A 11 28.98 -1.81 10.14
C ARG A 11 30.18 -2.29 9.30
N GLU A 12 30.79 -3.38 9.72
CA GLU A 12 31.86 -4.12 9.03
C GLU A 12 31.33 -5.33 8.25
N ILE A 13 30.15 -5.86 8.60
CA ILE A 13 29.52 -6.96 7.86
C ILE A 13 28.97 -6.42 6.52
N PRO A 14 29.41 -6.96 5.37
CA PRO A 14 28.94 -6.52 4.07
C PRO A 14 27.46 -6.87 3.84
N TYR A 15 26.80 -6.12 2.97
CA TYR A 15 25.41 -6.37 2.52
C TYR A 15 24.36 -6.30 3.64
N ASN A 16 24.72 -5.68 4.77
CA ASN A 16 23.81 -5.41 5.88
C ASN A 16 22.97 -4.14 5.60
N TYR A 17 21.92 -4.30 4.80
CA TYR A 17 20.93 -3.26 4.48
C TYR A 17 19.70 -3.32 5.41
N THR A 18 19.92 -3.48 6.72
CA THR A 18 18.86 -3.69 7.72
C THR A 18 19.03 -2.80 8.95
N SER A 19 18.08 -2.77 9.87
CA SER A 19 18.25 -2.09 11.15
C SER A 19 19.28 -2.75 12.07
N PHE A 20 19.69 -4.01 11.84
CA PHE A 20 20.70 -4.67 12.67
C PHE A 20 22.07 -4.03 12.60
N SER A 21 22.77 -3.99 13.74
CA SER A 21 24.21 -3.77 13.79
C SER A 21 24.96 -5.08 13.51
N ASP A 22 26.29 -5.03 13.47
CA ASP A 22 27.08 -6.26 13.36
C ASP A 22 26.88 -7.20 14.57
N LYS A 23 26.56 -6.66 15.75
CA LYS A 23 26.37 -7.43 16.98
C LYS A 23 25.23 -8.42 16.85
N GLU A 24 24.04 -7.97 16.44
CA GLU A 24 22.86 -8.85 16.33
C GLU A 24 23.09 -9.96 15.29
N ILE A 25 23.77 -9.65 14.18
CA ILE A 25 24.07 -10.64 13.14
C ILE A 25 25.06 -11.69 13.66
N VAL A 26 26.11 -11.27 14.37
CA VAL A 26 27.07 -12.19 15.00
C VAL A 26 26.38 -13.06 16.05
N ALA A 27 25.57 -12.46 16.93
CA ALA A 27 24.85 -13.18 17.96
C ALA A 27 23.90 -14.24 17.38
N GLU A 28 23.18 -13.90 16.30
CA GLU A 28 22.25 -14.82 15.63
C GLU A 28 22.94 -16.09 15.09
N TYR A 29 24.14 -15.97 14.52
CA TYR A 29 24.81 -17.09 13.85
C TYR A 29 25.91 -17.76 14.67
N LEU A 30 26.56 -17.04 15.59
CA LEU A 30 27.73 -17.52 16.35
C LEU A 30 27.51 -17.53 17.88
N GLY A 31 26.44 -16.90 18.37
CA GLY A 31 26.11 -16.70 19.78
C GLY A 31 26.71 -15.42 20.37
N ASP A 32 26.14 -14.91 21.48
CA ASP A 32 26.53 -13.63 22.10
C ASP A 32 28.02 -13.57 22.47
N GLU A 33 28.57 -14.66 23.02
CA GLU A 33 29.98 -14.77 23.39
C GLU A 33 30.93 -14.47 22.21
N ALA A 34 30.50 -14.77 20.97
CA ALA A 34 31.33 -14.54 19.80
C ALA A 34 31.57 -13.05 19.53
N TRP A 35 30.59 -12.20 19.86
CA TRP A 35 30.74 -10.75 19.71
C TRP A 35 31.77 -10.19 20.70
N ASP A 36 31.70 -10.62 21.96
CA ASP A 36 32.64 -10.17 23.01
C ASP A 36 34.08 -10.53 22.65
N ILE A 37 34.30 -11.76 22.15
CA ILE A 37 35.61 -12.20 21.65
C ILE A 37 36.07 -11.33 20.47
N LEU A 38 35.18 -10.98 19.53
CA LEU A 38 35.52 -10.10 18.41
C LEU A 38 35.90 -8.69 18.89
N CYS A 39 35.19 -8.15 19.89
CA CYS A 39 35.52 -6.87 20.52
C CYS A 39 36.88 -6.90 21.22
N GLU A 40 37.19 -7.97 21.96
CA GLU A 40 38.50 -8.18 22.58
C GLU A 40 39.61 -8.23 21.52
N LEU A 41 39.42 -9.05 20.47
CA LEU A 41 40.37 -9.17 19.36
C LEU A 41 40.61 -7.84 18.63
N ARG A 42 39.60 -6.97 18.49
CA ARG A 42 39.73 -5.62 17.93
C ARG A 42 40.62 -4.73 18.80
N GLY A 43 40.55 -4.86 20.13
CA GLY A 43 41.40 -4.15 21.07
C GLY A 43 42.89 -4.39 20.87
N HIS A 44 43.27 -5.56 20.35
CA HIS A 44 44.66 -5.96 20.15
C HIS A 44 45.35 -5.37 18.89
N ARG A 45 44.70 -4.50 18.08
CA ARG A 45 45.25 -3.77 16.89
C ARG A 45 45.99 -4.58 15.80
N VAL A 46 46.10 -5.92 15.89
CA VAL A 46 46.84 -6.79 14.93
C VAL A 46 45.91 -7.67 14.06
N THR A 47 44.60 -7.72 14.34
CA THR A 47 43.67 -8.76 13.84
C THR A 47 42.71 -8.33 12.71
N GLY A 48 42.70 -7.05 12.30
CA GLY A 48 41.64 -6.48 11.46
C GLY A 48 41.42 -7.16 10.10
N ARG A 49 42.46 -7.73 9.49
CA ARG A 49 42.34 -8.44 8.19
C ARG A 49 41.64 -9.79 8.32
N SER A 50 41.85 -10.51 9.42
CA SER A 50 41.24 -11.82 9.67
C SER A 50 39.75 -11.68 10.05
N ALA A 51 39.42 -10.69 10.89
CA ALA A 51 38.03 -10.40 11.27
C ALA A 51 37.17 -10.05 10.05
N LYS A 52 37.69 -9.21 9.14
CA LYS A 52 36.98 -8.85 7.90
C LYS A 52 36.59 -10.07 7.05
N LEU A 53 37.49 -11.05 6.91
CA LEU A 53 37.19 -12.25 6.11
C LEU A 53 36.10 -13.11 6.75
N LEU A 54 36.03 -13.15 8.09
CA LEU A 54 34.95 -13.84 8.82
C LEU A 54 33.63 -13.08 8.68
N PHE A 55 33.64 -11.75 8.78
CA PHE A 55 32.46 -10.92 8.52
C PHE A 55 31.94 -11.05 7.09
N GLU A 56 32.81 -11.22 6.10
CA GLU A 56 32.36 -11.52 4.73
C GLU A 56 31.62 -12.87 4.64
N VAL A 57 32.08 -13.92 5.33
CA VAL A 57 31.39 -15.22 5.38
C VAL A 57 30.03 -15.08 6.07
N ILE A 58 29.97 -14.39 7.21
CA ILE A 58 28.73 -14.17 7.95
C ILE A 58 27.75 -13.30 7.13
N GLY A 59 28.25 -12.27 6.46
CA GLY A 59 27.46 -11.41 5.57
C GLY A 59 26.85 -12.18 4.39
N ASP A 60 27.61 -13.12 3.80
CA ASP A 60 27.09 -14.04 2.78
C ASP A 60 25.96 -14.91 3.34
N ILE A 61 26.15 -15.52 4.52
CA ILE A 61 25.12 -16.34 5.18
C ILE A 61 23.86 -15.52 5.46
N PHE A 62 24.01 -14.34 6.08
CA PHE A 62 22.92 -13.45 6.47
C PHE A 62 22.11 -12.99 5.25
N ALA A 63 22.76 -12.42 4.24
CA ALA A 63 22.11 -11.92 3.03
C ALA A 63 21.37 -13.03 2.27
N ILE A 64 22.00 -14.21 2.13
CA ILE A 64 21.39 -15.34 1.42
C ILE A 64 20.20 -15.89 2.18
N TYR A 65 20.26 -15.99 3.51
CA TYR A 65 19.17 -16.60 4.29
C TYR A 65 17.92 -15.72 4.39
N ARG A 66 18.09 -14.41 4.57
CA ARG A 66 16.97 -13.48 4.72
C ARG A 66 16.24 -13.20 3.42
N ASN A 67 16.92 -13.30 2.28
CA ASN A 67 16.38 -12.94 0.99
C ASN A 67 15.96 -14.17 0.15
N PRO A 68 14.65 -14.43 -0.05
CA PRO A 68 14.18 -15.62 -0.77
C PRO A 68 14.53 -15.60 -2.26
N TYR A 69 14.87 -14.44 -2.84
CA TYR A 69 15.34 -14.34 -4.22
C TYR A 69 16.77 -14.87 -4.34
N ILE A 70 17.65 -14.46 -3.43
CA ILE A 70 19.03 -14.93 -3.35
C ILE A 70 19.05 -16.42 -2.94
N TYR A 71 18.35 -16.78 -1.85
CA TYR A 71 18.29 -18.16 -1.36
C TYR A 71 17.87 -19.15 -2.44
N ASN A 72 16.80 -18.84 -3.18
CA ASN A 72 16.31 -19.73 -4.23
C ASN A 72 17.28 -19.82 -5.41
N ASP A 73 18.04 -18.75 -5.71
CA ASP A 73 19.08 -18.85 -6.74
C ASP A 73 20.18 -19.81 -6.35
N PHE A 74 20.68 -19.70 -5.12
CA PHE A 74 21.62 -20.68 -4.60
C PHE A 74 20.99 -22.06 -4.51
N LEU A 75 19.74 -22.23 -4.08
CA LEU A 75 19.07 -23.53 -4.00
C LEU A 75 19.00 -24.26 -5.36
N ASP A 76 18.72 -23.52 -6.43
CA ASP A 76 18.57 -24.07 -7.77
C ASP A 76 19.93 -24.28 -8.47
N ASN A 77 20.93 -23.44 -8.19
CA ASN A 77 22.21 -23.44 -8.90
C ASN A 77 23.34 -24.10 -8.11
N ARG A 78 23.63 -25.37 -8.41
CA ARG A 78 24.72 -26.13 -7.76
C ARG A 78 26.11 -25.53 -8.02
N SER A 79 26.34 -24.92 -9.18
CA SER A 79 27.63 -24.32 -9.53
C SER A 79 27.93 -23.09 -8.68
N LYS A 80 26.95 -22.18 -8.54
CA LYS A 80 27.05 -21.00 -7.65
C LYS A 80 27.37 -21.42 -6.20
N ARG A 81 26.62 -22.40 -5.66
CA ARG A 81 26.89 -22.95 -4.31
C ARG A 81 28.31 -23.50 -4.16
N SER A 82 28.78 -24.27 -5.15
CA SER A 82 30.13 -24.85 -5.14
C SER A 82 31.22 -23.78 -5.12
N ARG A 83 31.04 -22.70 -5.90
CA ARG A 83 31.98 -21.59 -5.92
C ARG A 83 31.99 -20.81 -4.61
N LEU A 84 30.83 -20.51 -4.03
CA LEU A 84 30.74 -19.84 -2.72
C LEU A 84 31.43 -20.68 -1.64
N LYS A 85 31.20 -22.00 -1.61
CA LYS A 85 31.87 -22.90 -0.68
C LYS A 85 33.40 -22.89 -0.82
N LYS A 86 33.91 -22.86 -2.06
CA LYS A 86 35.35 -22.72 -2.32
C LYS A 86 35.89 -21.38 -1.82
N LEU A 87 35.14 -20.29 -1.99
CA LEU A 87 35.50 -18.98 -1.49
C LEU A 87 35.56 -18.94 0.04
N HIS A 88 34.55 -19.49 0.73
CA HIS A 88 34.53 -19.59 2.18
C HIS A 88 35.72 -20.42 2.71
N ASN A 89 35.98 -21.58 2.11
CA ASN A 89 37.15 -22.40 2.46
C ASN A 89 38.47 -21.65 2.27
N LEU A 90 38.60 -20.85 1.21
CA LEU A 90 39.78 -20.01 1.00
C LEU A 90 39.91 -18.97 2.12
N ARG A 91 38.84 -18.25 2.46
CA ARG A 91 38.80 -17.27 3.55
C ARG A 91 39.22 -17.92 4.87
N PHE A 92 38.62 -19.06 5.23
CA PHE A 92 38.99 -19.82 6.42
C PHE A 92 40.47 -20.21 6.43
N SER A 93 41.03 -20.69 5.30
CA SER A 93 42.44 -21.08 5.22
C SER A 93 43.40 -19.90 5.41
N VAL A 94 43.01 -18.70 4.98
CA VAL A 94 43.81 -17.48 5.17
C VAL A 94 43.77 -17.03 6.63
N VAL A 95 42.59 -17.06 7.26
CA VAL A 95 42.43 -16.74 8.68
C VAL A 95 43.21 -17.72 9.55
N GLU A 96 43.13 -19.01 9.28
CA GLU A 96 43.83 -20.08 10.02
C GLU A 96 45.35 -19.92 9.94
N LYS A 97 45.91 -19.59 8.77
CA LYS A 97 47.35 -19.33 8.61
C LYS A 97 47.82 -18.08 9.34
N ALA A 98 46.93 -17.12 9.57
CA ALA A 98 47.23 -15.87 10.25
C ALA A 98 46.90 -15.90 11.75
N ALA A 99 46.28 -16.98 12.24
CA ALA A 99 45.84 -17.10 13.63
C ALA A 99 47.04 -17.26 14.56
N ASN A 100 47.12 -16.38 15.57
CA ASN A 100 48.22 -16.30 16.54
C ASN A 100 47.74 -16.30 18.00
N ASN A 101 46.45 -16.54 18.23
CA ASN A 101 45.80 -16.57 19.55
C ASN A 101 44.62 -17.57 19.49
N ASP A 102 44.41 -18.32 20.58
CA ASP A 102 43.32 -19.29 20.78
C ASP A 102 41.92 -18.68 20.56
N LEU A 103 41.72 -17.41 20.90
CA LEU A 103 40.45 -16.69 20.65
C LEU A 103 40.10 -16.63 19.15
N VAL A 104 41.09 -16.50 18.27
CA VAL A 104 40.87 -16.50 16.81
C VAL A 104 40.41 -17.88 16.34
N TYR A 105 41.00 -18.95 16.89
CA TYR A 105 40.60 -20.33 16.57
C TYR A 105 39.17 -20.61 17.03
N LYS A 106 38.77 -20.13 18.21
CA LYS A 106 37.41 -20.28 18.74
C LYS A 106 36.35 -19.65 17.83
N ILE A 107 36.57 -18.42 17.34
CA ILE A 107 35.64 -17.77 16.40
C ILE A 107 35.67 -18.45 15.04
N LEU A 108 36.84 -18.85 14.56
CA LEU A 108 36.98 -19.59 13.31
C LEU A 108 36.18 -20.90 13.33
N GLU A 109 36.22 -21.64 14.43
CA GLU A 109 35.44 -22.86 14.65
C GLU A 109 33.93 -22.59 14.61
N LYS A 110 33.44 -21.65 15.43
CA LYS A 110 32.03 -21.23 15.42
C LYS A 110 31.56 -20.81 14.01
N THR A 111 32.38 -20.07 13.28
CA THR A 111 32.06 -19.62 11.92
C THR A 111 32.02 -20.78 10.93
N ARG A 112 32.91 -21.78 11.08
CA ARG A 112 32.90 -23.01 10.27
C ARG A 112 31.64 -23.85 10.54
N GLU A 113 31.19 -23.96 11.79
CA GLU A 113 29.95 -24.65 12.14
C GLU A 113 28.73 -23.99 11.49
N ALA A 114 28.62 -22.66 11.59
CA ALA A 114 27.56 -21.90 10.93
C ALA A 114 27.58 -22.09 9.40
N ASP A 115 28.77 -22.11 8.78
CA ASP A 115 28.94 -22.34 7.34
C ASP A 115 28.53 -23.76 6.90
N ILE A 116 28.90 -24.78 7.69
CA ILE A 116 28.49 -26.17 7.43
C ILE A 116 26.97 -26.29 7.45
N SER A 117 26.33 -25.78 8.51
CA SER A 117 24.87 -25.75 8.65
C SER A 117 24.20 -25.00 7.49
N PHE A 118 24.79 -23.87 7.08
CA PHE A 118 24.34 -23.09 5.93
C PHE A 118 24.31 -23.91 4.64
N PHE A 119 25.40 -24.60 4.29
CA PHE A 119 25.45 -25.40 3.07
C PHE A 119 24.58 -26.66 3.12
N GLU A 120 24.44 -27.30 4.28
CA GLU A 120 23.56 -28.46 4.48
C GLU A 120 22.08 -28.10 4.31
N SER A 121 21.69 -26.87 4.71
CA SER A 121 20.33 -26.38 4.62
C SER A 121 19.74 -26.48 3.21
N PHE A 122 20.52 -26.27 2.14
CA PHE A 122 20.01 -26.35 0.77
C PHE A 122 19.55 -27.77 0.40
N GLY A 123 20.29 -28.79 0.85
CA GLY A 123 19.94 -30.20 0.63
C GLY A 123 18.68 -30.57 1.40
N TYR A 124 18.61 -30.14 2.66
CA TYR A 124 17.44 -30.30 3.52
C TYR A 124 16.20 -29.64 2.91
N THR A 125 16.26 -28.34 2.59
CA THR A 125 15.15 -27.57 2.03
C THR A 125 14.62 -28.20 0.74
N LYS A 126 15.49 -28.67 -0.16
CA LYS A 126 15.04 -29.32 -1.40
C LYS A 126 14.26 -30.61 -1.14
N LYS A 127 14.67 -31.41 -0.15
CA LYS A 127 13.94 -32.63 0.27
C LYS A 127 12.62 -32.26 0.95
N LEU A 128 12.64 -31.29 1.86
CA LEU A 128 11.47 -30.82 2.58
C LEU A 128 10.39 -30.30 1.62
N ARG A 129 10.72 -29.39 0.70
CA ARG A 129 9.77 -28.88 -0.32
C ARG A 129 9.14 -29.99 -1.18
N LYS A 130 9.90 -31.06 -1.47
CA LYS A 130 9.37 -32.23 -2.20
C LYS A 130 8.36 -33.00 -1.35
N LYS A 131 8.65 -33.22 -0.06
CA LYS A 131 7.73 -33.85 0.89
C LYS A 131 6.45 -33.03 1.05
N ILE A 132 6.58 -31.73 1.33
CA ILE A 132 5.44 -30.79 1.45
C ILE A 132 4.56 -30.85 0.21
N ARG A 133 5.14 -30.71 -0.99
CA ARG A 133 4.36 -30.76 -2.23
C ARG A 133 3.66 -32.12 -2.42
N SER A 134 4.30 -33.22 -2.02
CA SER A 134 3.72 -34.56 -2.13
C SER A 134 2.52 -34.73 -1.21
N ALA A 135 2.66 -34.30 0.05
CA ALA A 135 1.61 -34.40 1.07
C ALA A 135 0.40 -33.53 0.71
N LEU A 136 0.64 -32.29 0.27
CA LEU A 136 -0.42 -31.33 -0.04
C LEU A 136 -1.16 -31.58 -1.36
N LYS A 137 -0.62 -32.41 -2.28
CA LYS A 137 -1.18 -32.61 -3.64
C LYS A 137 -2.61 -33.18 -3.63
N GLY A 138 -2.96 -33.95 -2.59
CA GLY A 138 -4.31 -34.52 -2.42
C GLY A 138 -5.30 -33.64 -1.67
N ILE A 139 -4.82 -32.56 -1.02
CA ILE A 139 -5.63 -31.70 -0.15
C ILE A 139 -6.03 -30.43 -0.88
N THR A 140 -5.10 -29.79 -1.59
CA THR A 140 -5.35 -28.53 -2.29
C THR A 140 -4.74 -28.54 -3.70
N ALA A 141 -5.21 -27.66 -4.57
CA ALA A 141 -4.69 -27.55 -5.93
C ALA A 141 -3.20 -27.14 -5.93
N SER A 142 -2.41 -27.67 -6.89
CA SER A 142 -0.99 -27.34 -7.00
C SER A 142 -0.70 -25.84 -7.20
N ARG A 143 -1.66 -25.08 -7.73
CA ARG A 143 -1.57 -23.61 -7.86
C ARG A 143 -1.66 -22.89 -6.50
N ASN A 144 -2.17 -23.53 -5.47
CA ASN A 144 -2.32 -22.96 -4.14
C ASN A 144 -1.06 -23.18 -3.29
N ILE A 145 -0.14 -24.06 -3.70
CA ILE A 145 1.09 -24.39 -2.96
C ILE A 145 2.27 -23.58 -3.53
N ARG A 146 2.73 -22.54 -2.83
CA ARG A 146 3.72 -21.57 -3.34
C ARG A 146 5.03 -21.57 -2.55
N PHE A 147 6.12 -21.93 -3.24
CA PHE A 147 7.52 -21.80 -2.77
C PHE A 147 8.29 -20.66 -3.45
N THR A 148 7.63 -19.93 -4.35
CA THR A 148 8.26 -18.87 -5.15
C THR A 148 8.69 -17.71 -4.26
N ALA A 149 9.79 -17.04 -4.60
CA ALA A 149 10.29 -15.90 -3.84
C ALA A 149 9.25 -14.78 -3.66
N PHE A 150 8.46 -14.45 -4.69
CA PHE A 150 7.41 -13.42 -4.61
C PHE A 150 6.39 -13.67 -3.49
N HIS A 151 5.74 -14.85 -3.49
CA HIS A 151 4.74 -15.16 -2.47
C HIS A 151 5.35 -15.21 -1.07
N ARG A 152 6.58 -15.72 -0.91
CA ARG A 152 7.28 -15.73 0.38
C ARG A 152 7.65 -14.32 0.85
N ALA A 153 8.12 -13.45 -0.04
CA ALA A 153 8.44 -12.05 0.24
C ALA A 153 7.18 -11.25 0.64
N ALA A 154 6.04 -11.49 -0.01
CA ALA A 154 4.77 -10.86 0.36
C ALA A 154 4.19 -11.32 1.72
N HIS A 155 4.72 -12.41 2.29
CA HIS A 155 4.23 -13.04 3.53
C HIS A 155 5.33 -13.16 4.60
N ILE A 156 6.47 -12.47 4.43
CA ILE A 156 7.54 -12.41 5.44
C ILE A 156 7.24 -11.39 6.54
N THR A 157 6.37 -10.42 6.26
CA THR A 157 6.03 -9.30 7.15
C THR A 157 4.58 -8.87 6.99
N ASP A 158 4.00 -8.18 7.97
CA ASP A 158 2.67 -7.56 7.92
C ASP A 158 2.76 -6.06 7.59
N ALA A 159 2.00 -5.18 8.25
CA ALA A 159 2.08 -3.73 8.00
C ALA A 159 3.21 -3.06 8.78
N THR A 160 3.82 -3.77 9.74
CA THR A 160 4.97 -3.27 10.51
C THR A 160 6.28 -3.19 9.71
N ASP A 161 6.43 -3.95 8.62
CA ASP A 161 7.71 -4.24 7.93
C ASP A 161 8.77 -4.94 8.81
N TRP A 162 8.41 -5.40 10.03
CA TRP A 162 9.28 -6.24 10.86
C TRP A 162 9.48 -7.63 10.26
N ARG A 163 10.68 -8.18 10.46
CA ARG A 163 11.11 -9.48 9.90
C ARG A 163 11.95 -10.24 10.92
N VAL A 164 11.81 -11.56 10.87
CA VAL A 164 12.64 -12.50 11.63
C VAL A 164 13.06 -13.65 10.72
N ALA A 165 12.10 -14.42 10.19
CA ALA A 165 12.36 -15.54 9.29
C ALA A 165 11.51 -15.50 8.02
N CYS A 166 12.05 -16.05 6.92
CA CYS A 166 11.30 -16.24 5.69
C CYS A 166 10.53 -17.58 5.74
N PRO A 167 9.21 -17.61 5.48
CA PRO A 167 8.41 -18.84 5.57
C PRO A 167 8.85 -19.86 4.53
N GLU A 168 8.68 -21.15 4.78
CA GLU A 168 9.08 -22.21 3.85
C GLU A 168 8.11 -22.31 2.67
N VAL A 169 6.80 -22.26 2.97
CA VAL A 169 5.72 -22.39 1.99
C VAL A 169 4.56 -21.45 2.34
N VAL A 170 3.88 -20.94 1.31
CA VAL A 170 2.60 -20.24 1.45
C VAL A 170 1.51 -21.04 0.74
N VAL A 171 0.39 -21.26 1.43
CA VAL A 171 -0.77 -22.03 0.94
C VAL A 171 -2.00 -21.13 0.89
N TYR A 172 -2.79 -21.24 -0.17
CA TYR A 172 -4.01 -20.45 -0.41
C TYR A 172 -5.22 -21.39 -0.58
N PRO A 173 -5.86 -21.87 0.50
CA PRO A 173 -6.98 -22.81 0.39
C PRO A 173 -8.12 -22.24 -0.48
N ASP A 174 -8.72 -23.07 -1.32
CA ASP A 174 -9.91 -22.69 -2.11
C ASP A 174 -11.20 -22.79 -1.27
N SER A 175 -11.17 -23.59 -0.20
CA SER A 175 -12.31 -23.94 0.64
C SER A 175 -11.86 -24.22 2.08
N GLU A 176 -12.75 -23.98 3.04
CA GLU A 176 -12.57 -24.36 4.45
C GLU A 176 -12.37 -25.87 4.65
N THR A 177 -12.92 -26.70 3.75
CA THR A 177 -12.78 -28.17 3.80
C THR A 177 -11.33 -28.65 3.65
N GLU A 178 -10.44 -27.81 3.11
CA GLU A 178 -9.03 -28.15 2.93
C GLU A 178 -8.24 -27.99 4.24
N LEU A 179 -8.72 -27.18 5.18
CA LEU A 179 -7.94 -26.75 6.36
C LEU A 179 -7.49 -27.92 7.24
N ALA A 180 -8.37 -28.89 7.51
CA ALA A 180 -8.02 -30.04 8.36
C ALA A 180 -6.83 -30.83 7.81
N GLY A 181 -6.82 -31.10 6.50
CA GLY A 181 -5.69 -31.75 5.84
C GLY A 181 -4.41 -30.89 5.87
N LEU A 182 -4.54 -29.56 5.77
CA LEU A 182 -3.38 -28.67 5.89
C LEU A 182 -2.73 -28.74 7.28
N ILE A 183 -3.56 -28.78 8.34
CA ILE A 183 -3.08 -28.88 9.73
C ILE A 183 -2.45 -30.25 10.00
N GLU A 184 -3.06 -31.33 9.54
CA GLU A 184 -2.50 -32.69 9.63
C GLU A 184 -1.13 -32.78 8.97
N VAL A 185 -0.99 -32.27 7.74
CA VAL A 185 0.31 -32.25 7.04
C VAL A 185 1.34 -31.37 7.75
N ALA A 186 0.91 -30.26 8.36
CA ALA A 186 1.82 -29.41 9.12
C ALA A 186 2.41 -30.19 10.29
N ARG A 187 1.57 -30.87 11.07
CA ARG A 187 1.95 -31.69 12.22
C ARG A 187 2.90 -32.82 11.82
N ASP A 188 2.51 -33.61 10.82
CA ASP A 188 3.28 -34.77 10.34
C ASP A 188 4.68 -34.40 9.84
N LEU A 189 4.84 -33.18 9.31
CA LEU A 189 6.10 -32.69 8.77
C LEU A 189 6.86 -31.76 9.72
N GLY A 190 6.34 -31.51 10.94
CA GLY A 190 6.93 -30.57 11.90
C GLY A 190 6.99 -29.13 11.38
N LEU A 191 6.01 -28.72 10.58
CA LEU A 191 5.86 -27.35 10.10
C LEU A 191 5.03 -26.54 11.09
N LYS A 192 5.49 -25.34 11.39
CA LYS A 192 4.71 -24.36 12.14
C LYS A 192 3.67 -23.70 11.24
N VAL A 193 2.52 -23.31 11.78
CA VAL A 193 1.40 -22.74 11.00
C VAL A 193 1.16 -21.31 11.42
N ILE A 194 1.02 -20.42 10.43
CA ILE A 194 0.56 -19.05 10.64
C ILE A 194 -0.66 -18.82 9.75
N ALA A 195 -1.81 -18.55 10.37
CA ALA A 195 -2.97 -18.03 9.66
C ALA A 195 -2.73 -16.57 9.28
N ARG A 196 -3.09 -16.20 8.05
CA ARG A 196 -2.93 -14.81 7.59
C ARG A 196 -4.08 -14.37 6.71
N GLY A 197 -4.70 -13.26 7.11
CA GLY A 197 -5.69 -12.54 6.29
C GLY A 197 -5.03 -11.50 5.39
N GLY A 198 -5.53 -10.27 5.45
CA GLY A 198 -5.03 -9.14 4.65
C GLY A 198 -3.58 -8.72 4.92
N GLY A 199 -3.00 -9.15 6.04
CA GLY A 199 -1.65 -8.77 6.49
C GLY A 199 -1.55 -7.32 6.92
N THR A 200 -2.59 -6.76 7.54
CA THR A 200 -2.68 -5.34 7.95
C THR A 200 -2.34 -5.10 9.42
N GLY A 201 -2.00 -6.14 10.19
CA GLY A 201 -1.62 -6.03 11.60
C GLY A 201 -0.37 -5.17 11.81
N LEU A 202 -0.32 -4.49 12.97
CA LEU A 202 0.67 -3.47 13.32
C LEU A 202 1.59 -3.89 14.48
N THR A 203 1.56 -5.16 14.87
CA THR A 203 2.33 -5.68 16.02
C THR A 203 3.28 -6.82 15.65
N GLY A 204 3.29 -7.28 14.39
CA GLY A 204 4.10 -8.42 13.98
C GLY A 204 3.45 -9.79 14.20
N GLY A 205 2.16 -9.83 14.54
CA GLY A 205 1.42 -11.08 14.80
C GLY A 205 1.47 -12.08 13.64
N ALA A 206 1.54 -11.61 12.39
CA ALA A 206 1.63 -12.47 11.20
C ALA A 206 3.06 -12.64 10.64
N VAL A 207 4.10 -12.23 11.37
CA VAL A 207 5.51 -12.34 10.98
C VAL A 207 6.03 -13.75 11.32
N PRO A 208 6.55 -14.52 10.35
CA PRO A 208 7.16 -15.81 10.65
C PRO A 208 8.46 -15.65 11.44
N VAL A 209 8.59 -16.37 12.56
CA VAL A 209 9.81 -16.37 13.40
C VAL A 209 10.66 -17.63 13.21
N TYR A 210 10.08 -18.70 12.66
CA TYR A 210 10.80 -19.90 12.25
C TYR A 210 10.78 -20.10 10.73
N ARG A 211 11.85 -20.68 10.18
CA ARG A 211 11.95 -20.93 8.73
C ARG A 211 11.03 -22.04 8.27
N ASN A 212 10.85 -23.11 9.06
CA ASN A 212 9.92 -24.23 8.80
C ASN A 212 8.46 -23.84 9.03
N THR A 213 8.05 -22.66 8.55
CA THR A 213 6.68 -22.16 8.68
C THR A 213 5.90 -22.33 7.38
N MET A 214 4.67 -22.84 7.49
CA MET A 214 3.62 -22.80 6.49
C MET A 214 2.66 -21.65 6.80
N VAL A 215 2.65 -20.63 5.94
CA VAL A 215 1.66 -19.55 6.03
C VAL A 215 0.42 -19.97 5.26
N ILE A 216 -0.74 -20.01 5.92
CA ILE A 216 -2.04 -20.29 5.31
C ILE A 216 -2.76 -18.95 5.13
N ASN A 217 -2.84 -18.48 3.89
CA ASN A 217 -3.51 -17.22 3.56
C ASN A 217 -5.00 -17.46 3.29
N THR A 218 -5.86 -16.88 4.15
CA THR A 218 -7.32 -17.09 4.12
C THR A 218 -8.06 -16.12 3.21
N GLU A 219 -7.37 -15.20 2.51
CA GLU A 219 -8.01 -14.19 1.65
C GLU A 219 -8.84 -14.80 0.50
N LYS A 220 -8.82 -16.10 0.23
CA LYS A 220 -9.75 -16.72 -0.75
C LYS A 220 -11.12 -17.08 -0.16
N LEU A 221 -11.24 -17.16 1.16
CA LEU A 221 -12.48 -17.53 1.86
C LEU A 221 -13.42 -16.32 1.99
N ARG A 222 -13.95 -15.85 0.86
CA ARG A 222 -14.66 -14.54 0.72
C ARG A 222 -16.18 -14.64 0.67
N VAL A 223 -16.76 -15.72 1.18
CA VAL A 223 -18.21 -15.92 1.11
C VAL A 223 -18.94 -14.93 2.02
N ILE A 224 -19.97 -14.26 1.51
CA ILE A 224 -20.95 -13.49 2.29
C ILE A 224 -22.29 -14.22 2.13
N ASP A 225 -22.81 -14.81 3.21
CA ASP A 225 -24.00 -15.70 3.21
C ASP A 225 -25.23 -15.02 3.83
N GLY A 226 -25.51 -13.79 3.38
CA GLY A 226 -26.73 -13.05 3.73
C GLY A 226 -26.88 -12.62 5.18
N ILE A 227 -28.02 -11.99 5.49
CA ILE A 227 -28.42 -11.54 6.82
C ILE A 227 -29.63 -12.37 7.26
N ARG A 228 -29.61 -12.85 8.51
CA ARG A 228 -30.69 -13.63 9.13
C ARG A 228 -31.11 -13.00 10.45
N GLU A 229 -32.38 -13.14 10.80
CA GLU A 229 -32.88 -12.73 12.12
C GLU A 229 -32.82 -13.92 13.08
N TYR A 230 -32.26 -13.69 14.28
CA TYR A 230 -32.27 -14.65 15.38
C TYR A 230 -33.08 -14.07 16.55
N GLU A 231 -33.79 -14.93 17.28
CA GLU A 231 -34.48 -14.55 18.51
C GLU A 231 -33.60 -14.90 19.70
N VAL A 232 -33.18 -13.88 20.45
CA VAL A 232 -32.28 -14.01 21.60
C VAL A 232 -32.85 -13.20 22.75
N ALA A 233 -33.11 -13.86 23.89
CA ALA A 233 -33.70 -13.23 25.08
C ALA A 233 -34.96 -12.38 24.78
N GLY A 234 -35.81 -12.82 23.84
CA GLY A 234 -37.04 -12.14 23.44
C GLY A 234 -36.86 -10.93 22.49
N LYS A 235 -35.63 -10.67 22.01
CA LYS A 235 -35.33 -9.65 21.00
C LYS A 235 -34.94 -10.30 19.67
N LYS A 236 -35.38 -9.70 18.55
CA LYS A 236 -34.92 -10.08 17.21
C LYS A 236 -33.62 -9.35 16.90
N ILE A 237 -32.55 -10.10 16.62
CA ILE A 237 -31.25 -9.56 16.26
C ILE A 237 -30.88 -9.95 14.82
N PRO A 238 -30.53 -8.99 13.94
CA PRO A 238 -30.03 -9.27 12.61
C PRO A 238 -28.55 -9.68 12.68
N VAL A 239 -28.19 -10.76 12.00
CA VAL A 239 -26.84 -11.35 12.02
C VAL A 239 -26.39 -11.66 10.60
N ILE A 240 -25.16 -11.26 10.25
CA ILE A 240 -24.53 -11.53 8.95
C ILE A 240 -23.52 -12.67 9.05
N ARG A 241 -23.55 -13.60 8.09
CA ARG A 241 -22.57 -14.71 8.01
C ARG A 241 -21.49 -14.42 6.97
N LEU A 242 -20.22 -14.52 7.38
CA LEU A 242 -19.04 -14.11 6.64
C LEU A 242 -17.93 -15.17 6.68
N GLY A 243 -17.25 -15.38 5.56
CA GLY A 243 -16.00 -16.12 5.51
C GLY A 243 -14.82 -15.29 6.06
N ALA A 244 -13.81 -15.95 6.63
CA ALA A 244 -12.69 -15.27 7.26
C ALA A 244 -11.84 -14.39 6.34
N GLY A 245 -11.89 -14.64 5.03
CA GLY A 245 -11.19 -13.88 4.00
C GLY A 245 -11.96 -12.70 3.43
N VAL A 246 -13.21 -12.49 3.86
CA VAL A 246 -14.00 -11.30 3.48
C VAL A 246 -13.28 -10.05 3.97
N VAL A 247 -13.10 -9.09 3.07
CA VAL A 247 -12.56 -7.77 3.40
C VAL A 247 -13.60 -7.01 4.21
N THR A 248 -13.19 -6.39 5.32
CA THR A 248 -14.12 -5.76 6.27
C THR A 248 -15.00 -4.69 5.61
N GLU A 249 -14.42 -3.85 4.75
CA GLU A 249 -15.15 -2.84 3.99
C GLU A 249 -16.25 -3.47 3.12
N SER A 250 -16.00 -4.63 2.50
CA SER A 250 -17.04 -5.34 1.74
C SER A 250 -18.17 -5.87 2.61
N ALA A 251 -17.90 -6.25 3.86
CA ALA A 251 -18.95 -6.62 4.83
C ALA A 251 -19.75 -5.39 5.27
N MET A 252 -19.09 -4.26 5.51
CA MET A 252 -19.72 -2.98 5.83
C MET A 252 -20.61 -2.49 4.69
N ASP A 253 -20.14 -2.55 3.45
CA ASP A 253 -20.91 -2.17 2.26
C ASP A 253 -22.12 -3.08 2.06
N TYR A 254 -21.96 -4.38 2.26
CA TYR A 254 -23.07 -5.33 2.20
C TYR A 254 -24.13 -5.03 3.27
N ALA A 255 -23.73 -4.75 4.51
CA ALA A 255 -24.65 -4.37 5.58
C ALA A 255 -25.36 -3.04 5.26
N ARG A 256 -24.63 -2.01 4.81
CA ARG A 256 -25.17 -0.70 4.45
C ARG A 256 -26.20 -0.81 3.34
N ASN A 257 -25.92 -1.57 2.29
CA ASN A 257 -26.83 -1.80 1.17
C ASN A 257 -28.11 -2.55 1.57
N ASN A 258 -28.13 -3.20 2.74
CA ASN A 258 -29.29 -3.87 3.31
C ASN A 258 -29.92 -3.08 4.48
N GLY A 259 -29.54 -1.81 4.69
CA GLY A 259 -30.11 -0.94 5.72
C GLY A 259 -29.64 -1.26 7.14
N TYR A 260 -28.38 -1.67 7.28
CA TYR A 260 -27.76 -1.99 8.56
C TYR A 260 -26.35 -1.40 8.70
N ILE A 261 -25.88 -1.30 9.94
CA ILE A 261 -24.52 -0.95 10.34
C ILE A 261 -23.79 -2.23 10.75
N PHE A 262 -22.63 -2.46 10.15
CA PHE A 262 -21.61 -3.37 10.66
C PHE A 262 -20.66 -2.57 11.55
N ALA A 263 -20.66 -2.83 12.86
CA ALA A 263 -20.01 -1.96 13.86
C ALA A 263 -18.51 -2.21 14.04
N THR A 264 -18.01 -3.40 13.70
CA THR A 264 -16.57 -3.70 13.76
C THR A 264 -15.85 -3.03 12.57
N ASP A 265 -15.40 -1.80 12.76
CA ASP A 265 -14.96 -0.89 11.68
C ASP A 265 -13.48 -0.42 11.82
N PRO A 266 -12.49 -1.34 11.83
CA PRO A 266 -11.10 -0.98 11.97
C PRO A 266 -10.65 0.01 10.90
N THR A 267 -9.72 0.89 11.28
CA THR A 267 -9.11 1.88 10.38
C THR A 267 -8.54 1.26 9.10
N SER A 268 -8.19 -0.03 9.10
CA SER A 268 -7.69 -0.78 7.94
C SER A 268 -8.76 -1.56 7.15
N SER A 269 -10.04 -1.23 7.30
CA SER A 269 -11.20 -1.98 6.76
C SER A 269 -11.12 -2.30 5.25
N TRP A 270 -10.48 -1.44 4.45
CA TRP A 270 -10.25 -1.64 3.02
C TRP A 270 -9.39 -2.88 2.68
N ALA A 271 -8.64 -3.41 3.64
CA ALA A 271 -7.76 -4.57 3.42
C ALA A 271 -7.73 -5.58 4.57
N SER A 272 -8.14 -5.22 5.78
CA SER A 272 -8.32 -6.18 6.87
C SER A 272 -9.42 -7.17 6.52
N THR A 273 -9.35 -8.36 7.12
CA THR A 273 -10.27 -9.44 6.84
C THR A 273 -10.90 -9.95 8.12
N ILE A 274 -12.13 -10.47 8.04
CA ILE A 274 -12.93 -10.88 9.20
C ILE A 274 -12.19 -11.83 10.16
N GLY A 275 -11.44 -12.81 9.65
CA GLY A 275 -10.67 -13.70 10.52
C GLY A 275 -9.56 -13.00 11.31
N GLY A 276 -8.95 -11.96 10.73
CA GLY A 276 -7.96 -11.13 11.42
C GLY A 276 -8.61 -10.21 12.46
N ASN A 277 -9.78 -9.65 12.14
CA ASN A 277 -10.54 -8.81 13.07
C ASN A 277 -10.87 -9.55 14.38
N ILE A 278 -11.25 -10.82 14.28
CA ILE A 278 -11.52 -11.68 15.46
C ILE A 278 -10.22 -12.06 16.17
N ALA A 279 -9.17 -12.43 15.42
CA ALA A 279 -7.88 -12.82 16.00
C ALA A 279 -7.21 -11.67 16.79
N GLU A 280 -7.44 -10.42 16.39
CA GLU A 280 -6.89 -9.22 17.05
C GLU A 280 -7.90 -8.52 17.99
N ASN A 281 -9.16 -8.96 18.01
CA ASN A 281 -10.29 -8.27 18.65
C ASN A 281 -10.39 -6.78 18.23
N CYS A 282 -10.36 -6.52 16.92
CA CYS A 282 -10.22 -5.15 16.43
C CYS A 282 -11.40 -4.24 16.80
N GLY A 283 -11.09 -3.00 17.15
CA GLY A 283 -12.05 -1.91 17.30
C GLY A 283 -12.08 -1.01 16.06
N GLY A 284 -12.62 0.18 16.24
CA GLY A 284 -12.62 1.27 15.27
C GLY A 284 -13.24 2.53 15.88
N LYS A 285 -13.68 3.47 15.04
CA LYS A 285 -14.26 4.74 15.52
C LYS A 285 -15.64 4.56 16.17
N LYS A 286 -16.35 3.50 15.77
CA LYS A 286 -17.68 3.16 16.28
C LYS A 286 -17.67 2.38 17.59
N ALA A 287 -16.48 2.07 18.12
CA ALA A 287 -16.32 1.29 19.33
C ALA A 287 -16.88 2.00 20.59
N VAL A 288 -16.87 3.34 20.62
CA VAL A 288 -17.48 4.12 21.70
C VAL A 288 -18.94 3.73 21.97
N MET A 289 -19.70 3.42 20.91
CA MET A 289 -21.10 2.99 21.01
C MET A 289 -21.28 1.48 21.03
N TRP A 290 -20.60 0.74 20.15
CA TRP A 290 -20.86 -0.68 19.90
C TRP A 290 -19.71 -1.62 20.25
N GLY A 291 -18.61 -1.10 20.80
CA GLY A 291 -17.45 -1.88 21.20
C GLY A 291 -16.64 -2.48 20.03
N THR A 292 -15.81 -3.48 20.35
CA THR A 292 -14.87 -4.13 19.42
C THR A 292 -15.46 -5.43 18.85
N ALA A 293 -14.65 -6.29 18.23
CA ALA A 293 -15.15 -7.53 17.61
C ALA A 293 -15.85 -8.46 18.62
N ILE A 294 -15.35 -8.59 19.85
CA ILE A 294 -15.97 -9.41 20.92
C ILE A 294 -17.38 -8.93 21.27
N ASP A 295 -17.60 -7.61 21.25
CA ASP A 295 -18.88 -7.00 21.55
C ASP A 295 -19.94 -7.33 20.49
N ASN A 296 -19.52 -7.61 19.26
CA ASN A 296 -20.40 -7.74 18.09
C ASN A 296 -20.49 -9.16 17.53
N ILE A 297 -19.65 -10.09 18.01
CA ILE A 297 -19.63 -11.47 17.52
C ILE A 297 -20.82 -12.27 18.07
N TYR A 298 -21.55 -12.93 17.17
CA TYR A 298 -22.59 -13.88 17.53
C TYR A 298 -22.03 -15.30 17.61
N SER A 299 -21.33 -15.75 16.57
CA SER A 299 -20.62 -17.03 16.57
C SER A 299 -19.45 -17.03 15.59
N PHE A 300 -18.51 -17.96 15.74
CA PHE A 300 -17.48 -18.20 14.73
C PHE A 300 -17.01 -19.65 14.76
N LYS A 301 -16.39 -20.09 13.65
CA LYS A 301 -15.78 -21.41 13.52
C LYS A 301 -14.28 -21.29 13.37
N ILE A 302 -13.58 -22.12 14.13
CA ILE A 302 -12.14 -22.23 14.18
C ILE A 302 -11.73 -23.69 14.01
N ILE A 303 -10.62 -23.92 13.32
CA ILE A 303 -9.94 -25.22 13.33
C ILE A 303 -8.76 -25.18 14.29
N ASN A 304 -8.71 -26.12 15.24
CA ASN A 304 -7.69 -26.18 16.29
C ASN A 304 -6.46 -27.02 15.90
N ALA A 305 -5.49 -27.15 16.82
CA ALA A 305 -4.24 -27.90 16.62
C ALA A 305 -4.45 -29.38 16.28
N TYR A 306 -5.58 -29.95 16.71
CA TYR A 306 -5.96 -31.34 16.44
C TYR A 306 -6.60 -31.53 15.06
N GLY A 307 -6.91 -30.45 14.32
CA GLY A 307 -7.63 -30.49 13.05
C GLY A 307 -9.15 -30.62 13.23
N GLU A 308 -9.65 -30.35 14.44
CA GLU A 308 -11.06 -30.40 14.76
C GLU A 308 -11.71 -29.04 14.58
N ILE A 309 -12.94 -29.03 14.05
CA ILE A 309 -13.73 -27.80 13.90
C ILE A 309 -14.47 -27.53 15.19
N LEU A 310 -14.22 -26.36 15.76
CA LEU A 310 -14.94 -25.82 16.90
C LEU A 310 -15.83 -24.67 16.44
N LYS A 311 -17.07 -24.62 16.93
CA LYS A 311 -17.96 -23.46 16.85
C LYS A 311 -18.02 -22.81 18.22
N VAL A 312 -17.64 -21.54 18.29
CA VAL A 312 -17.72 -20.73 19.51
C VAL A 312 -18.91 -19.79 19.34
N GLN A 313 -19.88 -19.83 20.25
CA GLN A 313 -21.11 -19.04 20.16
C GLN A 313 -21.31 -18.23 21.43
N ARG A 314 -21.56 -16.93 21.28
CA ARG A 314 -21.95 -16.05 22.39
C ARG A 314 -23.42 -16.29 22.72
N VAL A 315 -23.67 -16.69 23.96
CA VAL A 315 -25.01 -16.98 24.46
C VAL A 315 -25.65 -15.69 24.97
N ASN A 316 -26.95 -15.50 24.76
CA ASN A 316 -27.72 -14.37 25.29
C ASN A 316 -27.15 -12.98 24.95
N HIS A 317 -26.70 -12.77 23.71
CA HIS A 317 -26.17 -11.49 23.25
C HIS A 317 -27.16 -10.33 23.52
N PRO A 318 -26.79 -9.28 24.30
CA PRO A 318 -27.72 -8.26 24.78
C PRO A 318 -28.12 -7.21 23.72
N TYR A 319 -27.48 -7.25 22.55
CA TYR A 319 -27.66 -6.30 21.43
C TYR A 319 -27.15 -4.88 21.77
N ARG A 320 -26.11 -4.82 22.60
CA ARG A 320 -25.30 -3.64 22.94
C ARG A 320 -23.86 -4.10 23.24
N LYS A 321 -22.94 -3.14 23.38
CA LYS A 321 -21.58 -3.42 23.89
C LYS A 321 -21.62 -4.04 25.29
N ILE A 322 -20.57 -4.79 25.64
CA ILE A 322 -20.38 -5.42 26.94
C ILE A 322 -20.03 -4.36 27.97
N GLU A 323 -20.79 -4.30 29.05
CA GLU A 323 -20.54 -3.40 30.18
C GLU A 323 -19.80 -4.14 31.31
N TYR A 324 -19.16 -3.39 32.20
CA TYR A 324 -18.36 -3.94 33.31
C TYR A 324 -19.15 -4.90 34.21
N ALA A 325 -20.42 -4.59 34.46
CA ALA A 325 -21.31 -5.41 35.30
C ALA A 325 -21.88 -6.65 34.61
N ASP A 326 -21.59 -6.87 33.32
CA ASP A 326 -22.14 -8.01 32.59
C ASP A 326 -21.41 -9.32 32.92
N GLU A 327 -22.16 -10.43 32.83
CA GLU A 327 -21.62 -11.78 32.72
C GLU A 327 -21.82 -12.27 31.28
N VAL A 328 -20.74 -12.67 30.61
CA VAL A 328 -20.72 -13.10 29.21
C VAL A 328 -20.41 -14.59 29.13
N GLU A 329 -21.26 -15.36 28.45
CA GLU A 329 -21.06 -16.80 28.25
C GLU A 329 -20.77 -17.13 26.78
N PHE A 330 -19.68 -17.90 26.56
CA PHE A 330 -19.34 -18.51 25.28
C PHE A 330 -19.49 -20.03 25.36
N ALA A 331 -20.40 -20.57 24.56
CA ALA A 331 -20.56 -22.01 24.38
C ALA A 331 -19.64 -22.52 23.26
N VAL A 332 -18.83 -23.53 23.55
CA VAL A 332 -17.88 -24.13 22.59
C VAL A 332 -18.38 -25.51 22.18
N TYR A 333 -18.71 -25.65 20.91
CA TYR A 333 -19.19 -26.90 20.31
C TYR A 333 -18.14 -27.52 19.41
N LYS A 334 -17.98 -28.84 19.47
CA LYS A 334 -17.30 -29.61 18.44
C LYS A 334 -18.27 -29.90 17.31
N VAL A 335 -17.88 -29.58 16.07
CA VAL A 335 -18.69 -29.82 14.87
C VAL A 335 -18.19 -31.08 14.17
N SER A 336 -19.06 -32.05 13.96
CA SER A 336 -18.74 -33.28 13.22
C SER A 336 -19.95 -33.78 12.42
N ALA A 337 -19.78 -33.94 11.10
CA ALA A 337 -20.80 -34.49 10.20
C ALA A 337 -22.20 -33.85 10.34
N GLY A 338 -22.26 -32.53 10.59
CA GLY A 338 -23.51 -31.79 10.76
C GLY A 338 -24.09 -31.79 12.18
N ASN A 339 -23.49 -32.51 13.12
CA ASN A 339 -23.86 -32.48 14.53
C ASN A 339 -22.95 -31.52 15.32
N GLU A 340 -23.53 -30.81 16.28
CA GLU A 340 -22.82 -29.95 17.23
C GLU A 340 -22.87 -30.60 18.62
N LYS A 341 -21.70 -30.92 19.19
CA LYS A 341 -21.58 -31.44 20.56
C LYS A 341 -20.98 -30.37 21.46
N LEU A 342 -21.71 -29.91 22.47
CA LEU A 342 -21.18 -28.99 23.47
C LEU A 342 -19.98 -29.64 24.20
N LEU A 343 -18.85 -28.94 24.21
CA LEU A 343 -17.64 -29.36 24.92
C LEU A 343 -17.52 -28.65 26.27
N LYS A 344 -17.68 -27.33 26.26
CA LYS A 344 -17.59 -26.48 27.45
C LYS A 344 -18.36 -25.18 27.26
N SER A 345 -18.78 -24.59 28.36
CA SER A 345 -19.22 -23.19 28.45
C SER A 345 -18.16 -22.41 29.22
N ILE A 346 -17.79 -21.24 28.71
CA ILE A 346 -16.83 -20.34 29.34
C ILE A 346 -17.58 -19.09 29.76
N ARG A 347 -17.46 -18.70 31.01
CA ARG A 347 -18.08 -17.50 31.57
C ARG A 347 -16.99 -16.50 31.89
N LEU A 348 -17.23 -15.26 31.48
CA LEU A 348 -16.34 -14.12 31.69
C LEU A 348 -17.16 -13.00 32.32
N THR A 349 -16.57 -12.32 33.28
CA THR A 349 -17.07 -11.03 33.76
C THR A 349 -16.69 -9.91 32.79
N GLY A 350 -17.31 -8.75 32.89
CA GLY A 350 -16.90 -7.57 32.13
C GLY A 350 -15.41 -7.23 32.35
N ASP A 351 -14.91 -7.38 33.58
CA ASP A 351 -13.51 -7.13 33.96
C ASP A 351 -12.52 -8.11 33.30
N ASP A 352 -12.94 -9.37 33.07
CA ASP A 352 -12.12 -10.33 32.31
C ASP A 352 -11.91 -9.90 30.85
N ILE A 353 -12.81 -9.08 30.32
CA ILE A 353 -12.82 -8.64 28.91
C ILE A 353 -12.17 -7.28 28.78
N ARG A 354 -12.49 -6.34 29.67
CA ARG A 354 -11.90 -5.01 29.74
C ARG A 354 -11.77 -4.52 31.17
N LYS A 355 -10.58 -4.07 31.53
CA LYS A 355 -10.31 -3.39 32.80
C LYS A 355 -11.28 -2.21 33.03
N GLU A 356 -11.68 -2.00 34.27
CA GLU A 356 -12.53 -0.87 34.65
C GLU A 356 -11.93 0.49 34.22
N GLY A 357 -12.78 1.36 33.66
CA GLY A 357 -12.39 2.72 33.26
C GLY A 357 -11.75 2.87 31.88
N VAL A 358 -11.45 1.77 31.17
CA VAL A 358 -10.92 1.81 29.78
C VAL A 358 -11.97 1.33 28.76
N GLY A 359 -12.06 2.02 27.61
CA GLY A 359 -13.04 1.67 26.57
C GLY A 359 -12.65 0.44 25.72
N LYS A 360 -11.35 0.14 25.66
CA LYS A 360 -10.77 -0.97 24.91
C LYS A 360 -9.64 -1.61 25.74
N ASP A 361 -9.56 -2.94 25.70
CA ASP A 361 -8.49 -3.70 26.32
C ASP A 361 -8.38 -5.04 25.61
N ILE A 362 -7.18 -5.35 25.13
CA ILE A 362 -6.90 -6.61 24.47
C ILE A 362 -5.72 -7.36 25.10
N THR A 363 -5.37 -6.99 26.33
CA THR A 363 -4.22 -7.54 27.04
C THR A 363 -4.50 -8.94 27.59
N ASN A 364 -5.72 -9.26 28.03
CA ASN A 364 -6.07 -10.61 28.47
C ASN A 364 -6.08 -11.60 27.28
N LYS A 365 -4.95 -12.30 27.06
CA LYS A 365 -4.79 -13.22 25.93
C LYS A 365 -5.36 -14.62 26.19
N ALA A 366 -5.44 -15.06 27.44
CA ALA A 366 -6.05 -16.35 27.77
C ALA A 366 -7.57 -16.30 27.61
N LEU A 367 -8.18 -15.19 28.07
CA LEU A 367 -9.60 -14.87 27.98
C LEU A 367 -10.48 -16.03 28.47
N GLY A 368 -10.19 -16.55 29.68
CA GLY A 368 -10.87 -17.72 30.26
C GLY A 368 -10.82 -19.00 29.40
N GLY A 369 -9.93 -19.04 28.41
CA GLY A 369 -9.79 -20.15 27.46
C GLY A 369 -10.75 -20.14 26.26
N VAL A 370 -11.32 -18.98 25.89
CA VAL A 370 -12.17 -18.80 24.70
C VAL A 370 -11.36 -18.96 23.41
N PRO A 371 -11.59 -19.99 22.56
CA PRO A 371 -10.72 -20.24 21.40
C PRO A 371 -10.71 -19.12 20.36
N GLY A 372 -9.54 -18.82 19.77
CA GLY A 372 -9.38 -17.95 18.59
C GLY A 372 -9.45 -16.44 18.82
N LEU A 373 -10.34 -15.98 19.70
CA LEU A 373 -10.60 -14.56 19.92
C LEU A 373 -9.43 -13.89 20.64
N GLN A 374 -8.91 -12.78 20.07
CA GLN A 374 -7.79 -12.00 20.63
C GLN A 374 -6.42 -12.71 20.73
N LYS A 375 -6.30 -13.90 20.13
CA LYS A 375 -5.14 -14.80 20.26
C LYS A 375 -4.13 -14.72 19.12
N GLU A 376 -4.36 -13.84 18.15
CA GLU A 376 -3.42 -13.56 17.05
C GLU A 376 -3.07 -14.84 16.25
N GLY A 377 -4.03 -15.76 16.14
CA GLY A 377 -3.85 -17.05 15.47
C GLY A 377 -2.95 -18.05 16.21
N GLY A 378 -2.75 -17.86 17.52
CA GLY A 378 -1.91 -18.72 18.37
C GLY A 378 -2.51 -20.08 18.73
N ASP A 379 -3.80 -20.32 18.47
CA ASP A 379 -4.49 -21.56 18.86
C ASP A 379 -5.37 -22.17 17.74
N GLY A 380 -5.36 -21.58 16.54
CA GLY A 380 -6.09 -22.12 15.40
C GLY A 380 -6.30 -21.15 14.25
N ILE A 381 -7.13 -21.57 13.29
CA ILE A 381 -7.51 -20.76 12.11
C ILE A 381 -9.02 -20.53 12.10
N ILE A 382 -9.42 -19.28 12.26
CA ILE A 382 -10.81 -18.85 12.06
C ILE A 382 -11.08 -18.85 10.56
N PHE A 383 -12.17 -19.50 10.13
CA PHE A 383 -12.52 -19.62 8.71
C PHE A 383 -13.94 -19.10 8.38
N GLU A 384 -14.80 -18.96 9.38
CA GLU A 384 -16.17 -18.46 9.25
C GLU A 384 -16.59 -17.72 10.52
N ALA A 385 -17.41 -16.68 10.38
CA ALA A 385 -17.93 -15.90 11.50
C ALA A 385 -19.34 -15.35 11.22
N GLU A 386 -20.07 -15.08 12.29
CA GLU A 386 -21.39 -14.47 12.32
C GLU A 386 -21.36 -13.24 13.23
N PHE A 387 -21.72 -12.07 12.70
CA PHE A 387 -21.71 -10.79 13.42
C PHE A 387 -23.10 -10.21 13.55
N VAL A 388 -23.39 -9.61 14.70
CA VAL A 388 -24.58 -8.82 14.95
C VAL A 388 -24.51 -7.51 14.17
N LEU A 389 -25.65 -7.08 13.61
CA LEU A 389 -25.81 -5.83 12.86
C LEU A 389 -26.72 -4.86 13.59
N TYR A 390 -26.56 -3.54 13.37
CA TYR A 390 -27.39 -2.51 13.99
C TYR A 390 -28.20 -1.72 12.96
N LYS A 391 -29.25 -1.04 13.40
CA LYS A 391 -29.99 -0.10 12.54
C LYS A 391 -29.32 1.27 12.57
N PRO A 392 -29.19 1.96 11.42
CA PRO A 392 -28.76 3.35 11.41
C PRO A 392 -29.82 4.25 12.05
N PHE A 393 -29.37 5.33 12.67
CA PHE A 393 -30.24 6.40 13.14
C PHE A 393 -30.80 7.22 11.97
N ALA A 394 -31.91 7.93 12.20
CA ALA A 394 -32.52 8.77 11.18
C ALA A 394 -31.64 9.99 10.82
N ASN A 395 -30.93 10.56 11.81
CA ASN A 395 -30.17 11.80 11.67
C ASN A 395 -28.74 11.64 12.24
N CYS A 396 -27.79 12.33 11.60
CA CYS A 396 -26.40 12.39 12.03
C CYS A 396 -25.87 13.82 11.82
N ARG A 397 -25.08 14.33 12.77
CA ARG A 397 -24.33 15.59 12.68
C ARG A 397 -22.86 15.30 12.99
N THR A 398 -21.95 15.96 12.26
CA THR A 398 -20.52 15.92 12.60
C THR A 398 -20.08 17.26 13.16
N ILE A 399 -19.54 17.27 14.38
CA ILE A 399 -18.97 18.46 15.01
C ILE A 399 -17.45 18.43 14.80
N CYS A 400 -16.88 19.56 14.36
CA CYS A 400 -15.43 19.78 14.28
C CYS A 400 -15.05 20.88 15.27
N LEU A 401 -14.15 20.57 16.20
CA LEU A 401 -13.66 21.51 17.21
C LEU A 401 -12.15 21.72 17.01
N GLU A 402 -11.73 22.96 16.81
CA GLU A 402 -10.32 23.34 16.63
C GLU A 402 -9.83 24.07 17.88
N PHE A 403 -8.89 23.46 18.61
CA PHE A 403 -8.36 23.99 19.88
C PHE A 403 -7.08 24.78 19.65
N PHE A 404 -6.95 25.93 20.30
CA PHE A 404 -5.80 26.82 20.17
C PHE A 404 -5.13 27.05 21.53
N GLY A 405 -3.84 27.38 21.52
CA GLY A 405 -3.09 27.69 22.74
C GLY A 405 -1.70 27.05 22.75
N GLU A 406 -1.18 26.80 23.95
CA GLU A 406 0.17 26.28 24.14
C GLU A 406 0.23 24.77 24.46
N ASP A 407 -0.90 24.14 24.81
CA ASP A 407 -0.95 22.74 25.24
C ASP A 407 -2.20 21.95 24.81
N LEU A 408 -2.12 20.63 24.95
CA LEU A 408 -3.17 19.67 24.61
C LEU A 408 -4.19 19.42 25.75
N VAL A 409 -4.00 20.05 26.92
CA VAL A 409 -4.80 19.79 28.12
C VAL A 409 -6.24 20.24 27.92
N ASN A 410 -6.45 21.37 27.25
CA ASN A 410 -7.76 21.91 26.95
C ASN A 410 -8.62 20.95 26.10
N ALA A 411 -8.04 20.39 25.04
CA ALA A 411 -8.72 19.40 24.20
C ALA A 411 -9.06 18.13 24.99
N SER A 412 -8.14 17.68 25.86
CA SER A 412 -8.34 16.51 26.70
C SER A 412 -9.45 16.69 27.74
N LYS A 413 -9.57 17.88 28.34
CA LYS A 413 -10.69 18.22 29.25
C LYS A 413 -12.01 18.27 28.51
N ALA A 414 -12.04 18.86 27.31
CA ALA A 414 -13.22 18.90 26.48
C ALA A 414 -13.71 17.48 26.12
N ILE A 415 -12.81 16.52 25.88
CA ILE A 415 -13.19 15.11 25.62
C ILE A 415 -14.00 14.52 26.79
N ILE A 416 -13.58 14.77 28.03
CA ILE A 416 -14.28 14.30 29.25
C ILE A 416 -15.68 14.91 29.32
N ASP A 417 -15.75 16.24 29.23
CA ASP A 417 -16.99 17.01 29.30
C ASP A 417 -18.00 16.58 28.23
N ILE A 418 -17.54 16.44 26.99
CA ILE A 418 -18.35 15.98 25.86
C ILE A 418 -18.88 14.58 26.13
N ARG A 419 -18.01 13.63 26.51
CA ARG A 419 -18.44 12.25 26.78
C ARG A 419 -19.51 12.20 27.86
N ASN A 420 -19.31 12.93 28.95
CA ASN A 420 -20.24 12.98 30.08
C ASN A 420 -21.61 13.56 29.68
N SER A 421 -21.64 14.52 28.74
CA SER A 421 -22.92 15.06 28.24
C SER A 421 -23.80 13.99 27.58
N PHE A 422 -23.21 13.08 26.80
CA PHE A 422 -23.92 12.00 26.12
C PHE A 422 -24.28 10.80 27.03
N GLU A 423 -23.66 10.66 28.21
CA GLU A 423 -24.05 9.61 29.16
C GLU A 423 -25.41 9.90 29.82
N SER A 424 -25.83 11.16 29.84
CA SER A 424 -27.06 11.61 30.49
C SER A 424 -28.30 11.65 29.59
N ASP A 425 -28.13 11.54 28.28
CA ASP A 425 -29.20 11.65 27.27
C ASP A 425 -29.46 10.30 26.59
N GLU A 426 -30.68 9.76 26.72
CA GLU A 426 -31.07 8.49 26.09
C GLU A 426 -31.55 8.64 24.64
N ALA A 427 -31.67 9.87 24.13
CA ALA A 427 -32.19 10.17 22.81
C ALA A 427 -31.11 10.59 21.80
N ALA A 428 -29.95 11.09 22.24
CA ALA A 428 -28.79 11.37 21.39
C ALA A 428 -27.58 10.50 21.73
N PHE A 429 -26.89 9.99 20.72
CA PHE A 429 -25.82 9.02 20.90
C PHE A 429 -24.49 9.53 20.33
N LEU A 430 -23.43 9.38 21.12
CA LEU A 430 -22.06 9.56 20.68
C LEU A 430 -21.60 8.33 19.90
N THR A 431 -21.50 8.45 18.58
CA THR A 431 -21.16 7.32 17.69
C THR A 431 -19.72 7.32 17.21
N ALA A 432 -19.05 8.48 17.26
CA ALA A 432 -17.61 8.61 17.11
C ALA A 432 -17.12 9.86 17.85
N LEU A 433 -15.93 9.76 18.44
CA LEU A 433 -15.21 10.88 19.03
C LEU A 433 -13.71 10.66 18.79
N GLU A 434 -13.14 11.43 17.87
CA GLU A 434 -11.76 11.30 17.42
C GLU A 434 -10.97 12.57 17.71
N HIS A 435 -9.66 12.43 17.89
CA HIS A 435 -8.74 13.53 18.12
C HIS A 435 -7.43 13.30 17.36
N PHE A 436 -6.81 14.38 16.89
CA PHE A 436 -5.43 14.39 16.42
C PHE A 436 -4.72 15.68 16.84
N ASP A 437 -3.41 15.59 17.12
CA ASP A 437 -2.60 16.69 17.66
C ASP A 437 -1.90 17.54 16.58
N GLU A 438 -1.24 18.63 16.99
CA GLU A 438 -0.51 19.53 16.09
C GLU A 438 0.55 18.82 15.23
N LYS A 439 1.23 17.79 15.76
CA LYS A 439 2.27 17.06 15.01
C LYS A 439 1.64 16.25 13.89
N TYR A 440 0.43 15.73 14.15
CA TYR A 440 -0.39 15.09 13.15
C TYR A 440 -0.91 16.10 12.11
N GLU A 441 -1.38 17.27 12.55
CA GLU A 441 -1.90 18.34 11.67
C GLU A 441 -0.83 18.87 10.71
N GLU A 442 0.37 19.17 11.22
CA GLU A 442 1.55 19.55 10.43
C GLU A 442 1.83 18.50 9.34
N ALA A 443 1.75 17.22 9.70
CA ALA A 443 2.07 16.11 8.81
C ALA A 443 1.01 15.84 7.73
N ILE A 444 -0.27 16.16 7.96
CA ILE A 444 -1.32 16.02 6.95
C ILE A 444 -1.53 17.29 6.13
N ASN A 445 -0.78 18.36 6.43
CA ASN A 445 -1.00 19.71 5.89
C ASN A 445 -2.47 20.14 6.11
N TYR A 446 -2.90 20.05 7.37
CA TYR A 446 -4.26 20.33 7.79
C TYR A 446 -4.67 21.75 7.38
N ARG A 447 -5.93 21.89 6.95
CA ARG A 447 -6.51 23.18 6.64
C ARG A 447 -7.53 23.53 7.71
N ASN A 448 -7.26 24.64 8.40
CA ASN A 448 -8.18 25.21 9.38
C ASN A 448 -9.55 25.46 8.76
N LYS A 449 -10.58 25.18 9.54
CA LYS A 449 -11.97 25.53 9.25
C LYS A 449 -12.27 26.92 9.81
N SER A 450 -11.55 27.31 10.86
CA SER A 450 -11.47 28.68 11.38
C SER A 450 -10.74 29.64 10.46
N ASP A 451 -11.00 30.93 10.66
CA ASP A 451 -10.26 32.04 10.02
C ASP A 451 -8.93 32.36 10.74
N ARG A 452 -8.59 31.62 11.81
CA ARG A 452 -7.33 31.79 12.54
C ARG A 452 -6.14 31.36 11.69
N GLN A 453 -5.07 32.14 11.74
CA GLN A 453 -3.84 31.89 10.98
C GLN A 453 -2.92 30.86 11.64
N GLU A 454 -3.04 30.68 12.95
CA GLU A 454 -2.27 29.69 13.70
C GLU A 454 -2.82 28.29 13.48
N LEU A 455 -1.93 27.28 13.48
CA LEU A 455 -2.34 25.89 13.44
C LEU A 455 -2.98 25.51 14.78
N PRO A 456 -4.11 24.79 14.79
CA PRO A 456 -4.66 24.23 16.01
C PRO A 456 -3.65 23.34 16.74
N LYS A 457 -3.75 23.33 18.06
CA LYS A 457 -3.01 22.38 18.90
C LYS A 457 -3.62 20.98 18.81
N ALA A 458 -4.93 20.92 18.65
CA ALA A 458 -5.67 19.70 18.48
C ALA A 458 -6.98 19.96 17.74
N VAL A 459 -7.45 18.94 17.04
CA VAL A 459 -8.78 18.92 16.42
C VAL A 459 -9.58 17.72 16.92
N LEU A 460 -10.82 17.97 17.34
CA LEU A 460 -11.80 16.92 17.65
C LEU A 460 -12.81 16.78 16.51
N LEU A 461 -13.12 15.53 16.13
CA LEU A 461 -14.21 15.18 15.22
C LEU A 461 -15.21 14.27 15.93
N ILE A 462 -16.48 14.66 15.92
CA ILE A 462 -17.54 14.04 16.72
C ILE A 462 -18.70 13.68 15.79
N ASP A 463 -19.11 12.41 15.74
CA ASP A 463 -20.38 12.02 15.11
C ASP A 463 -21.44 11.83 16.21
N ALA A 464 -22.44 12.71 16.23
CA ALA A 464 -23.62 12.59 17.07
C ALA A 464 -24.81 12.10 16.22
N GLU A 465 -25.54 11.09 16.70
CA GLU A 465 -26.66 10.50 15.97
C GLU A 465 -27.91 10.40 16.84
N SER A 466 -29.09 10.60 16.23
CA SER A 466 -30.39 10.46 16.91
C SER A 466 -31.50 10.15 15.92
N ASN A 467 -32.60 9.58 16.42
CA ASN A 467 -33.85 9.47 15.67
C ASN A 467 -34.72 10.75 15.77
N ASP A 468 -34.40 11.67 16.67
CA ASP A 468 -35.06 12.97 16.83
C ASP A 468 -34.10 14.10 16.43
N GLU A 469 -34.48 14.88 15.42
CA GLU A 469 -33.66 15.96 14.91
C GLU A 469 -33.54 17.13 15.91
N SER A 470 -34.59 17.41 16.69
CA SER A 470 -34.58 18.53 17.64
C SER A 470 -33.65 18.27 18.81
N VAL A 471 -33.62 17.02 19.30
CA VAL A 471 -32.68 16.58 20.34
C VAL A 471 -31.25 16.66 19.81
N LEU A 472 -31.03 16.19 18.57
CA LEU A 472 -29.71 16.18 17.96
C LEU A 472 -29.13 17.60 17.77
N ASP A 473 -29.94 18.55 17.31
CA ASP A 473 -29.48 19.93 17.16
C ASP A 473 -29.22 20.60 18.54
N ALA A 474 -30.03 20.27 19.56
CA ALA A 474 -29.85 20.77 20.92
C ALA A 474 -28.53 20.29 21.54
N ILE A 475 -28.21 19.00 21.46
CA ILE A 475 -26.96 18.45 22.03
C ILE A 475 -25.74 18.99 21.28
N CYS A 476 -25.82 19.19 19.96
CA CYS A 476 -24.73 19.80 19.20
C CYS A 476 -24.44 21.25 19.67
N TYR A 477 -25.48 22.03 19.94
CA TYR A 477 -25.34 23.38 20.48
C TYR A 477 -24.76 23.36 21.91
N GLU A 478 -25.26 22.47 22.76
CA GLU A 478 -24.78 22.30 24.13
C GLU A 478 -23.29 21.95 24.16
N VAL A 479 -22.85 21.00 23.34
CA VAL A 479 -21.43 20.62 23.21
C VAL A 479 -20.58 21.84 22.87
N ILE A 480 -20.97 22.63 21.85
CA ILE A 480 -20.20 23.81 21.44
C ILE A 480 -20.14 24.85 22.54
N GLU A 481 -21.26 25.16 23.21
CA GLU A 481 -21.28 26.14 24.30
C GLU A 481 -20.44 25.69 25.50
N MET A 482 -20.52 24.42 25.86
CA MET A 482 -19.78 23.81 26.97
C MET A 482 -18.26 23.94 26.79
N VAL A 483 -17.77 23.70 25.58
CA VAL A 483 -16.31 23.70 25.33
C VAL A 483 -15.72 25.09 25.09
N ARG A 484 -16.53 26.16 24.94
CA ARG A 484 -16.05 27.53 24.66
C ARG A 484 -15.00 28.03 25.65
N GLN A 485 -15.04 27.56 26.90
CA GLN A 485 -14.07 27.89 27.93
C GLN A 485 -12.64 27.41 27.63
N TYR A 486 -12.45 26.53 26.64
CA TYR A 486 -11.18 25.88 26.30
C TYR A 486 -10.42 26.50 25.11
N ASN A 487 -10.71 27.75 24.74
CA ASN A 487 -10.12 28.45 23.58
C ASN A 487 -10.23 27.63 22.27
N VAL A 488 -11.47 27.38 21.89
CA VAL A 488 -11.85 26.48 20.79
C VAL A 488 -12.78 27.18 19.81
N GLU A 489 -12.69 26.82 18.53
CA GLU A 489 -13.69 27.16 17.51
C GLU A 489 -14.43 25.89 17.06
N GLY A 490 -15.77 25.97 17.00
CA GLY A 490 -16.62 24.81 16.73
C GLY A 490 -17.49 24.98 15.49
N PHE A 491 -17.58 23.94 14.68
CA PHE A 491 -18.32 23.88 13.42
C PHE A 491 -19.21 22.63 13.39
N VAL A 492 -20.41 22.74 12.81
CA VAL A 492 -21.34 21.61 12.68
C VAL A 492 -21.63 21.36 11.21
N ALA A 493 -21.31 20.15 10.75
CA ALA A 493 -21.65 19.66 9.42
C ALA A 493 -22.94 18.84 9.47
N VAL A 494 -23.93 19.28 8.69
CA VAL A 494 -25.25 18.63 8.59
C VAL A 494 -25.30 17.73 7.35
N ALA A 495 -24.90 18.27 6.19
CA ALA A 495 -24.94 17.56 4.93
C ALA A 495 -23.90 16.43 4.88
N GLU A 496 -24.25 15.30 4.28
CA GLU A 496 -23.33 14.15 4.15
C GLU A 496 -22.01 14.52 3.47
N SER A 497 -22.05 15.33 2.40
CA SER A 497 -20.85 15.78 1.69
C SER A 497 -19.91 16.63 2.56
N GLU A 498 -20.46 17.44 3.46
CA GLU A 498 -19.69 18.26 4.40
C GLU A 498 -19.09 17.39 5.52
N ARG A 499 -19.87 16.44 6.04
CA ARG A 499 -19.38 15.45 7.01
C ARG A 499 -18.22 14.63 6.43
N GLU A 500 -18.36 14.16 5.19
CA GLU A 500 -17.29 13.45 4.48
C GLU A 500 -16.03 14.31 4.32
N LEU A 501 -16.19 15.62 4.09
CA LEU A 501 -15.06 16.56 3.99
C LEU A 501 -14.31 16.68 5.31
N PHE A 502 -15.01 16.81 6.45
CA PHE A 502 -14.39 16.86 7.78
C PHE A 502 -13.63 15.57 8.09
N TRP A 503 -14.24 14.42 7.79
CA TRP A 503 -13.65 13.11 8.03
C TRP A 503 -12.50 12.74 7.08
N LYS A 504 -12.35 13.46 5.96
CA LYS A 504 -11.29 13.19 4.98
C LYS A 504 -9.90 13.37 5.57
N ASP A 505 -9.71 14.40 6.39
CA ASP A 505 -8.42 14.73 7.01
C ASP A 505 -7.96 13.61 7.96
N ARG A 506 -8.89 13.10 8.80
CA ARG A 506 -8.65 11.97 9.71
C ARG A 506 -8.22 10.68 8.99
N LYS A 507 -8.67 10.45 7.74
CA LYS A 507 -8.36 9.25 6.94
C LYS A 507 -6.98 9.30 6.25
N ASN A 508 -6.25 10.42 6.35
CA ASN A 508 -4.93 10.65 5.73
C ASN A 508 -3.72 10.21 6.57
N LEU A 509 -3.91 9.26 7.51
CA LEU A 509 -2.90 8.66 8.42
C LEU A 509 -1.52 8.30 7.86
N GLY A 510 -1.40 8.08 6.54
CA GLY A 510 -0.10 7.75 5.94
C GLY A 510 0.75 8.96 5.54
N ALA A 511 0.25 10.19 5.68
CA ALA A 511 0.98 11.40 5.32
C ALA A 511 2.18 11.69 6.25
N ILE A 512 2.13 11.26 7.52
CA ILE A 512 3.28 11.38 8.45
C ILE A 512 4.55 10.73 7.89
N ALA A 513 4.42 9.58 7.22
CA ALA A 513 5.56 8.92 6.59
C ALA A 513 6.05 9.60 5.30
N ARG A 514 5.24 10.51 4.73
CA ARG A 514 5.56 11.24 3.49
C ARG A 514 6.71 12.23 3.68
N HIS A 515 6.85 12.80 4.88
CA HIS A 515 7.80 13.87 5.17
C HIS A 515 9.19 13.39 5.60
N THR A 516 9.30 12.14 6.06
CA THR A 516 10.52 11.66 6.73
C THR A 516 11.22 10.50 6.02
N ASN A 517 10.63 9.91 4.96
CA ASN A 517 11.09 8.63 4.36
C ASN A 517 11.39 7.57 5.43
N ALA A 518 10.68 7.66 6.55
CA ALA A 518 11.03 6.99 7.80
C ALA A 518 10.14 5.77 8.02
N PHE A 519 10.76 4.75 8.59
CA PHE A 519 10.05 3.70 9.30
C PHE A 519 9.28 4.34 10.46
N LYS A 520 8.15 3.77 10.89
CA LYS A 520 7.42 4.29 12.04
C LYS A 520 7.12 3.20 13.04
N LEU A 521 7.44 3.46 14.31
CA LEU A 521 6.92 2.68 15.43
C LEU A 521 5.49 3.16 15.70
N ASN A 522 4.56 2.22 15.82
CA ASN A 522 3.16 2.52 16.14
C ASN A 522 2.80 1.76 17.40
N GLU A 523 2.41 2.51 18.42
CA GLU A 523 1.83 1.97 19.63
C GLU A 523 0.38 2.43 19.74
N ASP A 524 -0.46 1.62 20.39
CA ASP A 524 -1.84 1.93 20.73
C ASP A 524 -2.02 1.60 22.20
N VAL A 525 -2.15 2.64 23.03
CA VAL A 525 -2.35 2.52 24.47
C VAL A 525 -3.75 2.99 24.81
N VAL A 526 -4.33 2.47 25.89
CA VAL A 526 -5.65 2.91 26.35
C VAL A 526 -5.52 3.45 27.75
N ILE A 527 -5.98 4.68 27.94
CA ILE A 527 -5.89 5.42 29.21
C ILE A 527 -7.32 5.65 29.71
N PRO A 528 -7.58 5.56 31.03
CA PRO A 528 -8.84 5.99 31.59
C PRO A 528 -9.13 7.44 31.19
N ILE A 529 -10.36 7.74 30.81
CA ILE A 529 -10.68 9.02 30.15
C ILE A 529 -10.37 10.23 31.06
N GLU A 530 -10.58 10.08 32.37
CA GLU A 530 -10.21 11.07 33.39
C GLU A 530 -8.70 11.38 33.46
N SER A 531 -7.87 10.45 33.00
CA SER A 531 -6.40 10.57 32.98
C SER A 531 -5.86 11.13 31.66
N LEU A 532 -6.70 11.38 30.65
CA LEU A 532 -6.26 11.92 29.35
C LEU A 532 -5.49 13.25 29.46
N PRO A 533 -5.95 14.26 30.25
CA PRO A 533 -5.24 15.54 30.34
C PRO A 533 -3.82 15.39 30.91
N LEU A 534 -3.63 14.41 31.79
CA LEU A 534 -2.35 14.08 32.39
C LEU A 534 -1.40 13.41 31.39
N PHE A 535 -1.93 12.47 30.60
CA PHE A 535 -1.16 11.80 29.55
C PHE A 535 -0.74 12.76 28.44
N ALA A 536 -1.65 13.65 28.01
CA ALA A 536 -1.39 14.66 26.99
C ALA A 536 -0.24 15.59 27.42
N ASP A 537 -0.30 16.11 28.65
CA ASP A 537 0.75 16.95 29.21
C ASP A 537 2.10 16.22 29.34
N PHE A 538 2.08 14.95 29.74
CA PHE A 538 3.28 14.11 29.78
C PHE A 538 3.89 13.92 28.39
N THR A 539 3.06 13.74 27.36
CA THR A 539 3.51 13.58 25.97
C THR A 539 4.15 14.86 25.44
N ASP A 540 3.59 16.02 25.75
CA ASP A 540 4.18 17.33 25.44
C ASP A 540 5.55 17.50 26.13
N MET A 541 5.64 17.13 27.41
CA MET A 541 6.90 17.16 28.17
C MET A 541 7.95 16.22 27.58
N LEU A 542 7.54 15.03 27.15
CA LEU A 542 8.43 14.05 26.53
C LEU A 542 8.91 14.52 25.16
N ASN A 543 8.05 15.12 24.33
CA ASN A 543 8.45 15.76 23.07
C ASN A 543 9.49 16.87 23.30
N LEU A 544 9.27 17.72 24.32
CA LEU A 544 10.23 18.77 24.70
C LEU A 544 11.58 18.18 25.14
N GLN A 545 11.58 17.09 25.91
CA GLN A 545 12.80 16.37 26.29
C GLN A 545 13.58 15.91 25.05
N LYS A 546 12.90 15.30 24.07
CA LYS A 546 13.54 14.80 22.83
C LYS A 546 14.08 15.94 21.98
N GLU A 547 13.38 17.06 21.95
CA GLU A 547 13.83 18.28 21.28
C GLU A 547 15.12 18.82 21.90
N MET A 548 15.18 18.92 23.24
CA MET A 548 16.37 19.34 23.97
C MET A 548 17.56 18.38 23.75
N LYS A 549 17.34 17.06 23.81
CA LYS A 549 18.38 16.04 23.54
C LYS A 549 18.93 16.13 22.12
N ASN A 550 18.07 16.39 21.13
CA ASN A 550 18.50 16.59 19.75
C ASN A 550 19.32 17.89 19.60
N SER A 551 18.90 18.99 20.23
CA SER A 551 19.69 20.23 20.26
C SER A 551 21.06 20.06 20.93
N LEU A 552 21.17 19.27 22.00
CA LEU A 552 22.48 18.91 22.58
C LEU A 552 23.35 18.10 21.61
N SER A 553 22.75 17.18 20.86
CA SER A 553 23.46 16.40 19.84
C SER A 553 23.99 17.28 18.71
N VAL A 554 23.22 18.28 18.27
CA VAL A 554 23.67 19.31 17.31
C VAL A 554 24.90 20.04 17.86
N ILE A 555 24.85 20.46 19.12
CA ILE A 555 25.97 21.14 19.78
C ILE A 555 27.22 20.24 19.79
N ASP A 556 27.08 18.96 20.15
CA ASP A 556 28.20 18.01 20.21
C ASP A 556 28.83 17.74 18.84
N GLU A 557 28.01 17.61 17.79
CA GLU A 557 28.49 17.50 16.42
C GLU A 557 29.22 18.77 15.95
N LEU A 558 28.70 19.96 16.29
CA LEU A 558 29.36 21.23 16.03
C LEU A 558 30.71 21.33 16.76
N TYR A 559 30.80 20.89 18.03
CA TYR A 559 32.07 20.81 18.74
C TYR A 559 33.06 19.91 18.03
N GLY A 560 32.65 18.71 17.64
CA GLY A 560 33.50 17.75 16.93
C GLY A 560 34.00 18.30 15.60
N TYR A 561 33.10 18.95 14.84
CA TYR A 561 33.45 19.61 13.58
C TYR A 561 34.45 20.75 13.81
N LEU A 562 34.16 21.68 14.71
CA LEU A 562 35.02 22.83 14.98
C LEU A 562 36.38 22.38 15.52
N ALA A 563 36.44 21.40 16.42
CA ALA A 563 37.69 20.88 16.97
C ALA A 563 38.65 20.35 15.89
N THR A 564 38.10 19.71 14.85
CA THR A 564 38.89 19.09 13.77
C THR A 564 39.12 20.00 12.57
N ARG A 565 38.29 21.04 12.39
CA ARG A 565 38.41 22.00 11.29
C ARG A 565 39.46 23.07 11.62
N ASN A 566 40.54 23.06 10.85
CA ASN A 566 41.57 24.10 10.87
C ASN A 566 41.74 24.68 9.46
N ILE A 567 41.67 26.00 9.33
CA ILE A 567 42.05 26.73 8.11
C ILE A 567 43.44 27.32 8.40
N SER A 568 44.48 26.77 7.77
CA SER A 568 45.86 27.20 8.00
C SER A 568 46.05 28.68 7.65
N ASP A 569 46.68 29.43 8.55
CA ASP A 569 47.03 30.86 8.45
C ASP A 569 45.90 31.91 8.50
N ASP A 570 44.63 31.52 8.76
CA ASP A 570 43.54 32.49 8.98
C ASP A 570 43.30 32.78 10.48
N LYS A 571 43.85 33.89 10.97
CA LYS A 571 43.64 34.37 12.36
C LYS A 571 42.19 34.79 12.63
N PHE A 572 41.47 35.29 11.64
CA PHE A 572 40.08 35.73 11.80
C PHE A 572 39.13 34.54 11.96
N PHE A 573 39.35 33.47 11.20
CA PHE A 573 38.60 32.22 11.34
C PHE A 573 38.79 31.62 12.74
N ASN A 574 40.04 31.54 13.21
CA ASN A 574 40.34 30.97 14.52
C ASN A 574 39.73 31.77 15.68
N GLY A 575 39.72 33.12 15.59
CA GLY A 575 39.04 33.97 16.56
C GLY A 575 37.51 33.75 16.58
N LYS A 576 36.88 33.67 15.41
CA LYS A 576 35.45 33.37 15.26
C LYS A 576 35.08 31.98 15.79
N LYS A 577 35.93 30.98 15.51
CA LYS A 577 35.79 29.61 16.03
C LYS A 577 35.79 29.59 17.56
N ILE A 578 36.74 30.28 18.21
CA ILE A 578 36.78 30.36 19.69
C ILE A 578 35.52 31.03 20.23
N SER A 579 35.12 32.17 19.66
CA SER A 579 33.90 32.89 20.08
C SER A 579 32.67 32.00 20.01
N TYR A 580 32.41 31.37 18.86
CA TYR A 580 31.24 30.52 18.68
C TYR A 580 31.29 29.27 19.58
N THR A 581 32.48 28.73 19.84
CA THR A 581 32.67 27.60 20.76
C THR A 581 32.25 27.99 22.19
N MET A 582 32.54 29.22 22.64
CA MET A 582 32.11 29.72 23.94
C MET A 582 30.58 29.92 24.01
N ASP A 583 29.96 30.39 22.93
CA ASP A 583 28.51 30.52 22.84
C ASP A 583 27.84 29.14 22.92
N LEU A 584 28.39 28.14 22.22
CA LEU A 584 27.93 26.75 22.33
C LEU A 584 28.06 26.22 23.77
N GLU A 585 29.10 26.60 24.54
CA GLU A 585 29.28 26.13 25.93
C GLU A 585 28.21 26.72 26.84
N ARG A 586 27.92 28.01 26.65
CA ARG A 586 26.86 28.72 27.37
C ARG A 586 25.50 28.11 27.08
N ILE A 587 25.18 27.89 25.80
CA ILE A 587 23.92 27.28 25.38
C ILE A 587 23.81 25.85 25.91
N LYS A 588 24.88 25.05 25.81
CA LYS A 588 24.91 23.67 26.31
C LYS A 588 24.62 23.60 27.81
N THR A 589 25.22 24.49 28.59
CA THR A 589 25.03 24.54 30.05
C THR A 589 23.57 24.83 30.40
N LEU A 590 23.01 25.90 29.82
CA LEU A 590 21.61 26.27 30.03
C LEU A 590 20.65 25.15 29.63
N LEU A 591 20.86 24.55 28.45
CA LEU A 591 20.03 23.48 27.93
C LEU A 591 20.11 22.22 28.81
N SER A 592 21.30 21.88 29.31
CA SER A 592 21.52 20.72 30.18
C SER A 592 20.83 20.89 31.55
N GLU A 593 20.85 22.09 32.14
CA GLU A 593 20.15 22.38 33.40
C GLU A 593 18.62 22.22 33.26
N LYS A 594 18.07 22.73 32.17
CA LYS A 594 16.64 22.61 31.89
C LYS A 594 16.27 21.16 31.57
N LEU A 595 17.07 20.45 30.78
CA LEU A 595 16.87 19.03 30.49
C LEU A 595 16.89 18.18 31.76
N ALA A 596 17.84 18.41 32.68
CA ALA A 596 17.90 17.68 33.95
C ALA A 596 16.63 17.89 34.81
N THR A 597 16.02 19.07 34.74
CA THR A 597 14.73 19.35 35.40
C THR A 597 13.60 18.52 34.78
N ILE A 598 13.53 18.46 33.45
CA ILE A 598 12.54 17.67 32.71
C ILE A 598 12.73 16.17 32.94
N ASP A 599 13.97 15.67 32.88
CA ASP A 599 14.31 14.27 33.15
C ASP A 599 13.85 13.86 34.56
N GLY A 600 14.12 14.69 35.57
CA GLY A 600 13.66 14.44 36.93
C GLY A 600 12.13 14.37 37.07
N LEU A 601 11.39 15.21 36.34
CA LEU A 601 9.91 15.17 36.33
C LEU A 601 9.37 13.93 35.63
N ILE A 602 9.96 13.54 34.49
CA ILE A 602 9.60 12.30 33.78
C ILE A 602 9.85 11.09 34.69
N ASP A 603 11.01 11.01 35.34
CA ASP A 603 11.37 9.93 36.25
C ASP A 603 10.40 9.84 37.43
N MET A 604 10.00 10.96 38.03
CA MET A 604 8.98 10.97 39.10
C MET A 604 7.64 10.40 38.60
N ALA A 605 7.19 10.83 37.40
CA ALA A 605 5.93 10.41 36.84
C ALA A 605 5.90 8.90 36.54
N ILE A 606 6.92 8.34 35.89
CA ILE A 606 6.96 6.92 35.52
C ILE A 606 7.21 5.97 36.70
N ASN A 607 7.84 6.45 37.77
CA ASN A 607 8.07 5.66 38.99
C ASN A 607 6.90 5.74 39.99
N GLY A 608 5.78 6.38 39.62
CA GLY A 608 4.58 6.44 40.45
C GLY A 608 4.61 7.50 41.56
N PHE A 609 5.59 8.42 41.56
CA PHE A 609 5.64 9.57 42.48
C PHE A 609 4.78 10.73 41.96
N TYR A 610 3.50 10.43 41.70
CA TYR A 610 2.64 11.31 40.91
C TYR A 610 2.28 12.61 41.64
N ASP A 611 2.06 12.56 42.95
CA ASP A 611 1.77 13.74 43.76
C ASP A 611 2.95 14.73 43.77
N GLU A 612 4.18 14.20 43.82
CA GLU A 612 5.41 15.00 43.78
C GLU A 612 5.63 15.62 42.39
N TYR A 613 5.33 14.87 41.32
CA TYR A 613 5.32 15.38 39.95
C TYR A 613 4.33 16.54 39.80
N LEU A 614 3.08 16.38 40.26
CA LEU A 614 2.06 17.43 40.17
C LEU A 614 2.45 18.70 40.95
N GLN A 615 3.07 18.56 42.12
CA GLN A 615 3.57 19.71 42.90
C GLN A 615 4.70 20.47 42.20
N GLN A 616 5.44 19.82 41.30
CA GLN A 616 6.59 20.41 40.60
C GLN A 616 6.32 20.73 39.14
N LYS A 617 5.12 20.43 38.63
CA LYS A 617 4.70 20.61 37.23
C LYS A 617 4.80 22.06 36.76
N ASP A 618 4.65 23.04 37.65
CA ASP A 618 4.82 24.46 37.30
C ASP A 618 6.20 24.78 36.71
N LYS A 619 7.24 24.00 37.08
CA LYS A 619 8.57 24.12 36.47
C LYS A 619 8.54 23.76 34.98
N PHE A 620 7.78 22.72 34.59
CA PHE A 620 7.61 22.36 33.17
C PHE A 620 6.85 23.45 32.42
N ASN A 621 5.73 23.93 32.97
CA ASN A 621 4.94 25.02 32.37
C ASN A 621 5.79 26.27 32.15
N GLN A 622 6.63 26.62 33.14
CA GLN A 622 7.55 27.74 33.01
C GLN A 622 8.54 27.53 31.84
N ILE A 623 9.19 26.37 31.75
CA ILE A 623 10.15 26.07 30.67
C ILE A 623 9.48 26.12 29.30
N ARG A 624 8.26 25.58 29.18
CA ARG A 624 7.47 25.58 27.95
C ARG A 624 7.11 27.00 27.51
N ASN A 625 6.52 27.77 28.41
CA ASN A 625 5.96 29.09 28.11
C ASN A 625 7.03 30.17 27.93
N GLU A 626 8.22 30.01 28.54
CA GLU A 626 9.36 30.89 28.30
C GLU A 626 9.89 30.78 26.85
N GLY A 627 9.48 29.75 26.08
CA GLY A 627 9.92 29.56 24.69
C GLY A 627 11.42 29.29 24.53
N VAL A 628 12.11 28.98 25.64
CA VAL A 628 13.58 28.88 25.74
C VAL A 628 14.15 27.91 24.72
N VAL A 629 13.48 26.77 24.48
CA VAL A 629 13.96 25.77 23.52
C VAL A 629 13.86 26.26 22.08
N GLY A 630 12.75 26.91 21.72
CA GLY A 630 12.60 27.52 20.39
C GLY A 630 13.58 28.66 20.16
N GLU A 631 13.88 29.46 21.19
CA GLU A 631 14.91 30.50 21.13
C GLU A 631 16.32 29.91 21.02
N ILE A 632 16.65 28.87 21.79
CA ILE A 632 17.93 28.16 21.71
C ILE A 632 18.13 27.56 20.32
N GLN A 633 17.12 26.95 19.71
CA GLN A 633 17.23 26.43 18.35
C GLN A 633 17.44 27.54 17.33
N ARG A 634 16.73 28.67 17.47
CA ARG A 634 16.93 29.82 16.60
C ARG A 634 18.36 30.37 16.74
N GLN A 635 18.87 30.47 17.96
CA GLN A 635 20.27 30.83 18.24
C GLN A 635 21.24 29.82 17.57
N LEU A 636 21.03 28.52 17.77
CA LEU A 636 21.86 27.47 17.15
C LEU A 636 21.84 27.49 15.62
N ILE A 637 20.74 27.89 14.98
CA ILE A 637 20.59 27.87 13.51
C ILE A 637 21.02 29.20 12.86
N GLU A 638 20.85 30.33 13.54
CA GLU A 638 21.14 31.66 12.99
C GLU A 638 22.52 32.19 13.40
N GLU A 639 23.02 31.85 14.59
CA GLU A 639 24.24 32.46 15.12
C GLU A 639 25.51 31.99 14.40
N TYR A 640 25.63 30.72 13.98
CA TYR A 640 26.83 30.31 13.25
C TYR A 640 26.94 31.02 11.89
N ARG A 641 25.82 31.32 11.23
CA ARG A 641 25.81 32.06 9.95
C ARG A 641 26.37 33.46 10.15
N ASN A 642 26.07 34.09 11.28
CA ASN A 642 26.61 35.38 11.66
C ASN A 642 28.09 35.31 12.01
N HIS A 643 28.49 34.33 12.84
CA HIS A 643 29.89 34.12 13.24
C HIS A 643 30.79 33.86 12.03
N PHE A 644 30.39 32.95 11.14
CA PHE A 644 31.17 32.53 9.98
C PHE A 644 30.82 33.30 8.70
N LYS A 645 30.22 34.50 8.81
CA LYS A 645 30.00 35.39 7.65
C LYS A 645 31.32 35.61 6.90
N GLY A 646 31.31 35.34 5.59
CA GLY A 646 32.49 35.35 4.72
C GLY A 646 33.15 33.99 4.49
N TYR A 647 32.71 32.93 5.19
CA TYR A 647 33.20 31.56 5.03
C TYR A 647 32.09 30.63 4.50
N SER A 648 31.72 30.82 3.23
CA SER A 648 30.60 30.09 2.59
C SER A 648 30.71 28.57 2.72
N ASP A 649 31.92 28.03 2.57
CA ASP A 649 32.14 26.57 2.59
C ASP A 649 31.94 26.01 4.00
N VAL A 650 32.31 26.76 5.04
CA VAL A 650 32.09 26.38 6.44
C VAL A 650 30.61 26.45 6.78
N ILE A 651 29.91 27.51 6.34
CA ILE A 651 28.47 27.64 6.52
C ILE A 651 27.76 26.47 5.84
N ALA A 652 28.13 26.11 4.61
CA ALA A 652 27.52 24.98 3.90
C ALA A 652 27.79 23.63 4.59
N GLU A 653 29.01 23.40 5.10
CA GLU A 653 29.34 22.20 5.87
C GLU A 653 28.57 22.12 7.20
N ILE A 654 28.40 23.25 7.90
CA ILE A 654 27.59 23.34 9.13
C ILE A 654 26.10 23.16 8.81
N ASP A 655 25.58 23.76 7.74
CA ASP A 655 24.20 23.60 7.27
C ASP A 655 23.89 22.12 7.02
N GLU A 656 24.78 21.40 6.34
CA GLU A 656 24.65 19.95 6.08
C GLU A 656 24.63 19.16 7.39
N LEU A 657 25.55 19.45 8.33
CA LEU A 657 25.67 18.77 9.62
C LEU A 657 24.44 19.00 10.53
N VAL A 658 23.99 20.25 10.65
CA VAL A 658 22.82 20.63 11.45
C VAL A 658 21.57 20.00 10.85
N ALA A 659 21.37 20.11 9.54
CA ALA A 659 20.21 19.52 8.86
C ALA A 659 20.16 17.99 9.02
N ASP A 660 21.32 17.31 8.96
CA ASP A 660 21.41 15.87 9.16
C ASP A 660 21.08 15.46 10.60
N THR A 661 21.59 16.21 11.60
CA THR A 661 21.33 15.92 13.02
C THR A 661 19.88 16.20 13.41
N LEU A 662 19.28 17.28 12.91
CA LEU A 662 17.87 17.61 13.17
C LEU A 662 16.90 16.56 12.61
N LYS A 663 17.26 15.88 11.51
CA LYS A 663 16.45 14.76 10.96
C LYS A 663 16.37 13.54 11.89
N ARG A 664 17.30 13.41 12.84
CA ARG A 664 17.33 12.31 13.84
C ARG A 664 16.55 12.63 15.11
N LYS A 665 15.78 13.72 15.11
CA LYS A 665 14.90 14.08 16.23
C LYS A 665 13.80 13.03 16.40
N ILE A 666 13.64 12.53 17.63
CA ILE A 666 12.47 11.73 18.00
C ILE A 666 11.28 12.66 18.15
N ILE A 667 10.19 12.35 17.44
CA ILE A 667 8.92 13.07 17.50
C ILE A 667 7.85 12.07 17.91
N ILE A 668 7.00 12.46 18.84
CA ILE A 668 5.85 11.67 19.28
C ILE A 668 4.61 12.37 18.77
N ALA A 669 3.93 11.74 17.81
CA ALA A 669 2.68 12.24 17.24
C ALA A 669 1.52 11.33 17.66
N THR A 670 0.45 11.93 18.16
CA THR A 670 -0.69 11.23 18.72
C THR A 670 -1.97 11.51 17.95
N HIS A 671 -2.77 10.46 17.81
CA HIS A 671 -4.17 10.57 17.44
C HIS A 671 -4.95 9.53 18.23
N MET A 672 -6.25 9.69 18.45
CA MET A 672 -6.97 8.80 19.37
C MET A 672 -8.42 8.60 18.95
N HIS A 673 -8.93 7.42 19.31
CA HIS A 673 -10.36 7.18 19.50
C HIS A 673 -10.70 7.73 20.89
N ALA A 674 -10.84 9.05 20.99
CA ALA A 674 -10.87 9.76 22.27
C ALA A 674 -12.04 9.33 23.16
N GLY A 675 -13.18 8.96 22.57
CA GLY A 675 -14.34 8.44 23.30
C GLY A 675 -14.10 7.12 24.05
N ASP A 676 -13.07 6.37 23.67
CA ASP A 676 -12.68 5.11 24.30
C ASP A 676 -11.40 5.23 25.15
N GLY A 677 -10.77 6.42 25.16
CA GLY A 677 -9.44 6.63 25.74
C GLY A 677 -8.31 5.92 25.00
N ASN A 678 -8.53 5.42 23.78
CA ASN A 678 -7.52 4.68 23.00
C ASN A 678 -6.66 5.64 22.14
N ILE A 679 -5.39 5.76 22.49
CA ILE A 679 -4.40 6.68 21.93
C ILE A 679 -3.39 5.92 21.09
N HIS A 680 -3.28 6.32 19.83
CA HIS A 680 -2.28 5.86 18.88
C HIS A 680 -1.05 6.78 18.91
N VAL A 681 0.07 6.24 19.37
CA VAL A 681 1.35 6.94 19.51
C VAL A 681 2.27 6.53 18.35
N ASN A 682 2.66 7.50 17.52
CA ASN A 682 3.46 7.28 16.32
C ASN A 682 4.84 7.94 16.48
N ILE A 683 5.91 7.16 16.30
CA ILE A 683 7.30 7.64 16.39
C ILE A 683 8.01 7.36 15.05
N PRO A 684 8.17 8.36 14.16
CA PRO A 684 8.91 8.21 12.91
C PRO A 684 10.43 8.15 13.15
N VAL A 685 11.11 7.21 12.48
CA VAL A 685 12.53 6.90 12.65
C VAL A 685 13.23 6.47 11.37
N LEU A 686 14.52 6.78 11.25
CA LEU A 686 15.35 6.30 10.15
C LEU A 686 15.86 4.89 10.46
N SER A 687 15.38 3.88 9.73
CA SER A 687 15.80 2.48 9.93
C SER A 687 17.29 2.22 9.66
N SER A 688 18.00 3.15 9.03
CA SER A 688 19.46 3.13 8.86
C SER A 688 20.22 3.54 10.12
N ASP A 689 19.57 4.26 11.03
CA ASP A 689 20.17 4.84 12.23
C ASP A 689 19.85 3.99 13.46
N TYR A 690 20.82 3.17 13.87
CA TYR A 690 20.64 2.23 14.98
C TYR A 690 20.46 2.95 16.34
N PRO A 691 21.26 3.97 16.71
CA PRO A 691 20.99 4.78 17.90
C PRO A 691 19.58 5.38 17.93
N MET A 692 19.11 5.92 16.81
CA MET A 692 17.75 6.48 16.73
C MET A 692 16.68 5.39 16.94
N MET A 693 16.87 4.20 16.37
CA MET A 693 15.96 3.07 16.58
C MET A 693 15.90 2.64 18.06
N GLN A 694 17.04 2.63 18.77
CA GLN A 694 17.09 2.33 20.20
C GLN A 694 16.37 3.41 21.03
N GLU A 695 16.70 4.68 20.81
CA GLU A 695 16.06 5.79 21.55
C GLU A 695 14.54 5.81 21.33
N ALA A 696 14.08 5.47 20.12
CA ALA A 696 12.65 5.38 19.83
C ALA A 696 11.96 4.20 20.54
N ASP A 697 12.63 3.05 20.60
CA ASP A 697 12.16 1.87 21.32
C ASP A 697 12.10 2.10 22.85
N ASP A 698 13.08 2.82 23.39
CA ASP A 698 13.11 3.26 24.79
C ASP A 698 12.01 4.29 25.08
N THR A 699 11.79 5.23 24.14
CA THR A 699 10.71 6.23 24.23
C THR A 699 9.34 5.56 24.23
N ALA A 700 9.12 4.56 23.38
CA ALA A 700 7.92 3.74 23.42
C ALA A 700 7.76 3.04 24.79
N GLY A 701 8.86 2.55 25.38
CA GLY A 701 8.85 1.98 26.73
C GLY A 701 8.41 2.97 27.81
N VAL A 702 8.89 4.21 27.76
CA VAL A 702 8.46 5.29 28.69
C VAL A 702 6.95 5.56 28.54
N VAL A 703 6.43 5.58 27.32
CA VAL A 703 4.99 5.75 27.04
C VAL A 703 4.16 4.58 27.62
N MET A 704 4.65 3.35 27.51
CA MET A 704 3.98 2.16 28.08
C MET A 704 3.98 2.18 29.62
N GLN A 705 5.07 2.66 30.23
CA GLN A 705 5.19 2.79 31.69
C GLN A 705 4.20 3.81 32.24
N ILE A 706 4.18 5.04 31.69
CA ILE A 706 3.23 6.07 32.16
C ILE A 706 1.77 5.62 31.94
N THR A 707 1.49 4.90 30.84
CA THR A 707 0.16 4.32 30.58
C THR A 707 -0.29 3.44 31.74
N THR A 708 0.60 2.56 32.19
CA THR A 708 0.31 1.62 33.29
C THR A 708 0.14 2.35 34.62
N VAL A 709 0.98 3.36 34.90
CA VAL A 709 0.88 4.21 36.10
C VAL A 709 -0.46 4.94 36.16
N LEU A 710 -0.96 5.44 35.02
CA LEU A 710 -2.25 6.14 34.93
C LEU A 710 -3.47 5.19 34.94
N GLY A 711 -3.27 3.90 35.24
CA GLY A 711 -4.32 2.90 35.31
C GLY A 711 -4.76 2.34 33.95
N GLY A 712 -4.07 2.68 32.86
CA GLY A 712 -4.37 2.22 31.51
C GLY A 712 -3.86 0.81 31.18
N VAL A 713 -3.93 0.48 29.89
CA VAL A 713 -3.45 -0.78 29.30
C VAL A 713 -2.61 -0.51 28.06
N ILE A 714 -1.60 -1.36 27.85
CA ILE A 714 -0.59 -1.18 26.78
C ILE A 714 -1.09 -1.48 25.36
N SER A 715 -2.31 -2.02 25.23
CA SER A 715 -2.87 -2.38 23.92
C SER A 715 -4.39 -2.34 23.92
N GLY A 716 -4.95 -1.62 22.95
CA GLY A 716 -6.39 -1.43 22.78
C GLY A 716 -6.98 -2.17 21.58
N GLU A 717 -6.27 -2.28 20.46
CA GLU A 717 -6.83 -2.87 19.24
C GLU A 717 -5.85 -3.55 18.26
N HIS A 718 -4.53 -3.31 18.35
CA HIS A 718 -3.58 -3.84 17.34
C HIS A 718 -2.95 -5.21 17.64
N GLY A 719 -3.16 -5.74 18.84
CA GLY A 719 -2.50 -6.94 19.35
C GLY A 719 -1.32 -6.66 20.29
N ILE A 720 -0.55 -7.68 20.61
CA ILE A 720 0.72 -7.60 21.34
C ILE A 720 1.86 -8.02 20.42
N GLY A 721 1.66 -9.10 19.66
CA GLY A 721 2.58 -9.59 18.63
C GLY A 721 4.02 -9.72 19.10
N LEU A 722 4.94 -9.13 18.33
CA LEU A 722 6.37 -9.07 18.59
C LEU A 722 6.81 -7.72 19.18
N THR A 723 6.07 -6.64 18.90
CA THR A 723 6.50 -5.27 19.28
C THR A 723 6.28 -4.97 20.75
N LYS A 724 5.15 -5.44 21.32
CA LYS A 724 4.75 -5.10 22.69
C LYS A 724 5.04 -6.16 23.73
N ILE A 725 5.60 -7.30 23.30
CA ILE A 725 5.79 -8.48 24.16
C ILE A 725 6.68 -8.23 25.37
N LYS A 726 7.60 -7.26 25.29
CA LYS A 726 8.48 -6.87 26.40
C LYS A 726 7.80 -5.96 27.43
N PHE A 727 6.64 -5.38 27.11
CA PHE A 727 5.93 -4.43 27.97
C PHE A 727 4.73 -5.04 28.68
N ILE A 728 4.26 -6.21 28.23
CA ILE A 728 3.14 -6.90 28.85
C ILE A 728 3.57 -7.53 30.18
N ALA A 729 2.65 -7.54 31.14
CA ALA A 729 2.88 -8.16 32.44
C ALA A 729 3.20 -9.66 32.27
N PRO A 730 4.24 -10.20 32.95
CA PRO A 730 4.62 -11.61 32.83
C PRO A 730 3.48 -12.58 33.14
N GLU A 731 2.62 -12.23 34.10
CA GLU A 731 1.51 -13.07 34.56
C GLU A 731 0.51 -13.33 33.42
N ILE A 732 0.23 -12.32 32.59
CA ILE A 732 -0.67 -12.44 31.43
C ILE A 732 -0.09 -13.42 30.39
N LEU A 733 1.22 -13.41 30.20
CA LEU A 733 1.90 -14.35 29.30
C LEU A 733 1.90 -15.77 29.87
N ASP A 734 2.06 -15.90 31.19
CA ASP A 734 2.03 -17.20 31.87
C ASP A 734 0.64 -17.85 31.77
N ASP A 735 -0.43 -17.06 31.96
CA ASP A 735 -1.82 -17.50 31.78
C ASP A 735 -2.10 -17.94 30.33
N PHE A 736 -1.63 -17.16 29.36
CA PHE A 736 -1.76 -17.54 27.95
C PHE A 736 -0.94 -18.79 27.61
N ALA A 737 0.26 -18.94 28.16
CA ALA A 737 1.10 -20.11 27.96
C ALA A 737 0.45 -21.37 28.57
N GLU A 738 -0.22 -21.26 29.72
CA GLU A 738 -1.02 -22.34 30.30
C GLU A 738 -2.16 -22.76 29.37
N TYR A 739 -2.98 -21.81 28.91
CA TYR A 739 -4.02 -22.07 27.93
C TYR A 739 -3.45 -22.73 26.66
N LYS A 740 -2.33 -22.21 26.14
CA LYS A 740 -1.73 -22.69 24.90
C LYS A 740 -1.23 -24.13 25.03
N ARG A 741 -0.68 -24.53 26.18
CA ARG A 741 -0.27 -25.93 26.43
C ARG A 741 -1.43 -26.91 26.31
N GLU A 742 -2.64 -26.49 26.68
CA GLU A 742 -3.85 -27.31 26.52
C GLU A 742 -4.39 -27.29 25.09
N ALA A 743 -4.47 -26.11 24.47
CA ALA A 743 -5.09 -25.93 23.17
C ALA A 743 -4.19 -26.36 21.98
N ASP A 744 -2.87 -26.24 22.14
CA ASP A 744 -1.85 -26.49 21.13
C ASP A 744 -0.54 -27.01 21.76
N PRO A 745 -0.53 -28.26 22.27
CA PRO A 745 0.60 -28.82 23.03
C PRO A 745 1.89 -28.97 22.22
N GLU A 746 1.83 -28.99 20.89
CA GLU A 746 3.00 -29.08 20.01
C GLU A 746 3.51 -27.70 19.55
N ASP A 747 2.88 -26.62 20.07
CA ASP A 747 3.15 -25.22 19.69
C ASP A 747 3.12 -25.06 18.15
N LEU A 748 2.12 -25.67 17.51
CA LEU A 748 1.95 -25.70 16.06
C LEU A 748 1.60 -24.31 15.52
N PHE A 749 0.71 -23.60 16.20
CA PHE A 749 0.11 -22.34 15.76
C PHE A 749 0.84 -21.12 16.29
N ASN A 750 1.23 -20.27 15.33
CA ASN A 750 1.92 -19.00 15.54
C ASN A 750 2.96 -19.01 16.68
N PRO A 751 3.92 -19.94 16.67
CA PRO A 751 4.88 -20.10 17.77
C PRO A 751 5.80 -18.88 17.88
N GLY A 752 6.32 -18.67 19.09
CA GLY A 752 7.17 -17.54 19.45
C GLY A 752 6.47 -16.18 19.56
N LYS A 753 5.14 -16.12 19.39
CA LYS A 753 4.33 -14.93 19.70
C LYS A 753 3.65 -15.14 21.04
N LEU A 754 3.43 -14.05 21.78
CA LEU A 754 2.85 -14.10 23.12
C LEU A 754 3.62 -15.09 24.03
N CYS A 755 4.94 -15.18 23.83
CA CYS A 755 5.86 -16.02 24.57
C CYS A 755 6.97 -15.18 25.22
N ARG A 756 7.10 -15.28 26.54
CA ARG A 756 8.07 -14.54 27.36
C ARG A 756 9.52 -14.69 26.89
N ASP A 757 9.87 -15.87 26.38
CA ASP A 757 11.25 -16.23 26.04
C ASP A 757 11.64 -15.86 24.60
N PHE A 758 10.78 -15.13 23.87
CA PHE A 758 11.12 -14.75 22.50
C PHE A 758 12.27 -13.73 22.47
N PRO A 759 13.39 -14.00 21.78
CA PRO A 759 14.53 -13.10 21.73
C PRO A 759 14.26 -11.88 20.84
N VAL A 760 13.81 -10.79 21.45
CA VAL A 760 13.40 -9.53 20.77
C VAL A 760 14.51 -8.96 19.86
N HIS A 761 15.78 -9.16 20.22
CA HIS A 761 16.93 -8.72 19.42
C HIS A 761 17.05 -9.41 18.05
N LYS A 762 16.23 -10.43 17.75
CA LYS A 762 16.15 -11.08 16.43
C LYS A 762 15.23 -10.37 15.44
N ILE A 763 14.53 -9.32 15.87
CA ILE A 763 13.61 -8.56 15.03
C ILE A 763 14.37 -7.45 14.29
N TYR A 764 14.22 -7.37 12.97
CA TYR A 764 14.81 -6.30 12.18
C TYR A 764 13.84 -5.79 11.11
N THR A 765 14.12 -4.60 10.61
CA THR A 765 13.45 -4.01 9.44
C THR A 765 14.48 -3.75 8.33
N PRO A 766 14.14 -3.93 7.04
CA PRO A 766 15.04 -3.53 5.94
C PRO A 766 15.21 -2.01 5.89
N SER A 767 16.39 -1.54 5.49
CA SER A 767 16.65 -0.11 5.30
C SER A 767 16.83 0.23 3.83
N LEU A 768 15.83 0.89 3.25
CA LEU A 768 15.85 1.32 1.84
C LEU A 768 16.86 2.45 1.61
N ASN A 769 17.09 3.30 2.61
CA ASN A 769 18.14 4.33 2.57
C ASN A 769 19.54 3.71 2.40
N LEU A 770 19.81 2.57 3.06
CA LEU A 770 21.09 1.85 2.89
C LEU A 770 21.21 1.22 1.48
N ILE A 771 20.10 0.74 0.91
CA ILE A 771 20.07 0.20 -0.47
C ILE A 771 20.32 1.33 -1.48
N GLU A 772 19.64 2.46 -1.31
CA GLU A 772 19.77 3.65 -2.16
C GLU A 772 21.21 4.16 -2.15
N MET A 773 21.80 4.31 -0.96
CA MET A 773 23.18 4.75 -0.80
C MET A 773 24.18 3.79 -1.47
N GLU A 774 23.99 2.47 -1.36
CA GLU A 774 24.84 1.50 -2.06
C GLU A 774 24.69 1.58 -3.58
N ALA A 775 23.46 1.73 -4.08
CA ALA A 775 23.19 1.88 -5.50
C ALA A 775 23.91 3.13 -6.06
N PHE A 776 23.93 4.22 -5.31
CA PHE A 776 24.70 5.43 -5.62
C PHE A 776 26.20 5.15 -5.68
N ILE A 777 26.77 4.45 -4.69
CA ILE A 777 28.20 4.09 -4.64
C ILE A 777 28.60 3.26 -5.88
N LEU A 778 27.75 2.33 -6.30
CA LEU A 778 27.95 1.50 -7.49
C LEU A 778 27.66 2.23 -8.81
N LYS A 779 27.35 3.54 -8.76
CA LYS A 779 26.95 4.38 -9.90
C LYS A 779 25.79 3.78 -10.70
N SER A 780 24.85 3.17 -10.01
CA SER A 780 23.68 2.53 -10.60
C SER A 780 22.44 3.43 -10.45
N SER A 781 22.48 4.59 -11.10
CA SER A 781 21.45 5.65 -11.02
C SER A 781 20.02 5.16 -11.22
N ASP A 782 19.81 4.14 -12.07
CA ASP A 782 18.47 3.60 -12.32
C ASP A 782 17.89 2.85 -11.11
N LEU A 783 18.73 2.17 -10.31
CA LEU A 783 18.29 1.45 -9.11
C LEU A 783 18.06 2.39 -7.93
N GLU A 784 18.90 3.42 -7.81
CA GLU A 784 18.72 4.52 -6.86
C GLU A 784 17.36 5.19 -7.07
N THR A 785 17.07 5.58 -8.33
CA THR A 785 15.76 6.19 -8.69
C THR A 785 14.58 5.28 -8.41
N LEU A 786 14.70 3.97 -8.61
CA LEU A 786 13.63 3.01 -8.31
C LEU A 786 13.41 2.83 -6.81
N THR A 787 14.50 2.81 -6.03
CA THR A 787 14.44 2.62 -4.57
C THR A 787 13.77 3.82 -3.90
N SER A 788 14.11 5.04 -4.34
CA SER A 788 13.54 6.27 -3.79
C SER A 788 12.05 6.44 -4.09
N GLU A 789 11.56 5.94 -5.23
CA GLU A 789 10.12 5.95 -5.55
C GLU A 789 9.27 5.03 -4.66
N ILE A 790 9.89 3.99 -4.10
CA ILE A 790 9.17 2.97 -3.33
C ILE A 790 9.40 3.07 -1.83
N SER A 791 10.31 3.95 -1.39
CA SER A 791 10.78 4.02 0.00
C SER A 791 9.71 4.47 0.99
N GLY A 792 8.82 5.39 0.59
CA GLY A 792 7.73 5.89 1.43
C GLY A 792 6.61 4.87 1.75
N CYS A 793 6.64 3.65 1.21
CA CYS A 793 5.51 2.73 1.31
C CYS A 793 5.29 2.16 2.73
N ILE A 794 4.27 2.66 3.44
CA ILE A 794 3.87 2.22 4.80
C ILE A 794 3.06 0.90 4.89
N ARG A 795 3.02 0.09 3.83
CA ARG A 795 2.34 -1.23 3.81
C ARG A 795 0.84 -1.27 4.19
N CYS A 796 0.14 -0.12 4.21
CA CYS A 796 -1.28 -0.01 4.63
C CYS A 796 -2.28 -0.83 3.79
N GLY A 797 -1.95 -1.16 2.54
CA GLY A 797 -2.80 -1.99 1.68
C GLY A 797 -3.96 -1.26 0.99
N LYS A 798 -4.08 0.08 1.08
CA LYS A 798 -5.10 0.88 0.33
C LYS A 798 -5.06 0.63 -1.18
N CYS A 799 -3.90 0.23 -1.70
CA CYS A 799 -3.72 -0.13 -3.11
C CYS A 799 -4.23 -1.54 -3.49
N LYS A 800 -4.61 -2.39 -2.53
CA LYS A 800 -5.06 -3.78 -2.80
C LYS A 800 -6.43 -3.83 -3.51
N PRO A 801 -7.49 -3.12 -3.07
CA PRO A 801 -8.83 -3.24 -3.67
C PRO A 801 -8.88 -2.74 -5.12
N VAL A 802 -8.25 -1.59 -5.37
CA VAL A 802 -8.22 -0.93 -6.68
C VAL A 802 -7.35 -1.64 -7.71
N CYS A 803 -6.40 -2.49 -7.29
CA CYS A 803 -5.45 -3.10 -8.20
C CYS A 803 -6.05 -4.26 -9.00
N ASN A 804 -5.99 -4.16 -10.33
CA ASN A 804 -6.44 -5.21 -11.24
C ASN A 804 -5.71 -6.55 -11.02
N THR A 805 -4.41 -6.49 -10.69
CA THR A 805 -3.57 -7.68 -10.48
C THR A 805 -3.53 -8.17 -9.03
N ASN A 806 -4.42 -7.66 -8.17
CA ASN A 806 -4.78 -8.27 -6.90
C ASN A 806 -6.11 -9.04 -7.07
N TYR A 807 -6.02 -10.32 -7.43
CA TYR A 807 -7.14 -11.23 -7.62
C TYR A 807 -6.88 -12.58 -6.92
N PRO A 808 -7.30 -12.70 -5.64
CA PRO A 808 -7.03 -13.87 -4.81
C PRO A 808 -7.55 -15.21 -5.36
N ASP A 809 -8.71 -15.22 -6.04
CA ASP A 809 -9.29 -16.45 -6.63
C ASP A 809 -8.33 -17.11 -7.62
N ALA A 810 -7.57 -16.30 -8.39
CA ALA A 810 -6.54 -16.77 -9.31
C ALA A 810 -5.16 -16.94 -8.67
N THR A 811 -5.06 -16.85 -7.34
CA THR A 811 -3.80 -16.80 -6.57
C THR A 811 -2.87 -15.68 -7.10
N MET A 812 -3.45 -14.56 -7.52
CA MET A 812 -2.73 -13.43 -8.08
C MET A 812 -2.69 -12.30 -7.05
N PHE A 813 -1.71 -12.33 -6.16
CA PHE A 813 -1.55 -11.36 -5.06
C PHE A 813 -0.57 -10.24 -5.42
N PHE A 814 -0.55 -9.81 -6.68
CA PHE A 814 0.33 -8.76 -7.17
C PHE A 814 -0.31 -7.39 -6.96
N SER A 815 -0.60 -7.04 -5.71
CA SER A 815 -0.92 -5.65 -5.33
C SER A 815 0.34 -4.78 -5.37
N PRO A 816 0.24 -3.45 -5.53
CA PRO A 816 1.39 -2.56 -5.47
C PRO A 816 2.22 -2.73 -4.18
N ARG A 817 1.56 -2.85 -3.02
CA ARG A 817 2.20 -3.17 -1.74
C ARG A 817 3.10 -4.41 -1.84
N ASN A 818 2.56 -5.53 -2.34
CA ASN A 818 3.31 -6.78 -2.42
C ASN A 818 4.42 -6.73 -3.48
N LYS A 819 4.20 -5.99 -4.57
CA LYS A 819 5.22 -5.75 -5.60
C LYS A 819 6.38 -4.91 -5.06
N ILE A 820 6.11 -3.91 -4.23
CA ILE A 820 7.15 -3.09 -3.60
C ILE A 820 8.01 -3.94 -2.65
N LEU A 821 7.38 -4.75 -1.78
CA LEU A 821 8.10 -5.70 -0.91
C LEU A 821 8.99 -6.66 -1.72
N ALA A 822 8.49 -7.13 -2.86
CA ALA A 822 9.26 -7.98 -3.76
C ALA A 822 10.38 -7.22 -4.48
N LEU A 823 10.13 -5.99 -4.92
CA LEU A 823 11.09 -5.17 -5.66
C LEU A 823 12.30 -4.83 -4.80
N SER A 824 12.11 -4.40 -3.55
CA SER A 824 13.22 -4.09 -2.63
C SER A 824 14.14 -5.29 -2.39
N MET A 825 13.56 -6.49 -2.22
CA MET A 825 14.36 -7.72 -2.09
C MET A 825 15.06 -8.12 -3.39
N ILE A 826 14.50 -7.78 -4.56
CA ILE A 826 15.18 -8.04 -5.84
C ILE A 826 16.32 -7.04 -6.06
N GLU A 827 16.14 -5.77 -5.71
CA GLU A 827 17.19 -4.75 -5.76
C GLU A 827 18.36 -5.14 -4.87
N GLU A 828 18.07 -5.56 -3.64
CA GLU A 828 19.07 -6.14 -2.73
C GLU A 828 19.79 -7.35 -3.35
N ALA A 829 19.05 -8.25 -4.01
CA ALA A 829 19.65 -9.41 -4.70
C ALA A 829 20.52 -8.99 -5.89
N VAL A 830 20.20 -7.88 -6.57
CA VAL A 830 20.99 -7.30 -7.65
C VAL A 830 22.28 -6.69 -7.11
N LEU A 831 22.20 -5.94 -5.99
CA LEU A 831 23.37 -5.35 -5.32
C LEU A 831 24.32 -6.43 -4.80
N TYR A 832 23.79 -7.41 -4.07
CA TYR A 832 24.56 -8.56 -3.57
C TYR A 832 25.31 -9.26 -4.71
N GLU A 833 24.63 -9.50 -5.84
CA GLU A 833 25.28 -10.13 -6.99
C GLU A 833 26.32 -9.20 -7.64
N ALA A 834 26.06 -7.90 -7.76
CA ALA A 834 27.01 -6.95 -8.32
C ALA A 834 28.32 -6.88 -7.53
N GLN A 835 28.28 -7.13 -6.21
CA GLN A 835 29.43 -7.07 -5.33
C GLN A 835 30.15 -8.42 -5.18
N THR A 836 29.45 -9.55 -5.35
CA THR A 836 30.00 -10.90 -5.16
C THR A 836 30.38 -11.60 -6.47
N GLU A 837 29.86 -11.13 -7.61
CA GLU A 837 30.00 -11.80 -8.90
C GLU A 837 30.64 -10.92 -9.97
N THR A 838 31.46 -11.52 -10.83
CA THR A 838 32.03 -10.83 -12.00
C THR A 838 31.04 -10.65 -13.16
N ARG A 839 29.92 -11.37 -13.13
CA ARG A 839 28.85 -11.28 -14.13
C ARG A 839 27.48 -11.33 -13.45
N MET A 840 26.68 -10.29 -13.68
CA MET A 840 25.29 -10.24 -13.21
C MET A 840 24.42 -11.28 -13.90
N SER A 841 23.58 -11.97 -13.13
CA SER A 841 22.62 -12.96 -13.63
C SER A 841 21.44 -12.29 -14.30
N LEU A 842 20.95 -12.91 -15.39
CA LEU A 842 19.68 -12.56 -16.02
C LEU A 842 18.46 -12.85 -15.14
N ARG A 843 18.63 -13.63 -14.06
CA ARG A 843 17.55 -14.11 -13.19
C ARG A 843 16.87 -12.97 -12.43
N ASN A 844 17.64 -12.11 -11.75
CA ASN A 844 17.09 -11.01 -10.94
C ASN A 844 16.33 -10.01 -11.83
N PHE A 845 16.89 -9.64 -12.97
CA PHE A 845 16.18 -8.83 -13.99
C PHE A 845 14.93 -9.53 -14.54
N SER A 846 14.95 -10.86 -14.69
CA SER A 846 13.74 -11.61 -15.07
C SER A 846 12.66 -11.58 -13.98
N MET A 847 13.05 -11.47 -12.70
CA MET A 847 12.12 -11.34 -11.58
C MET A 847 11.52 -9.93 -11.51
N MET A 848 12.32 -8.88 -11.71
CA MET A 848 11.82 -7.50 -11.87
C MET A 848 10.83 -7.42 -13.03
N ARG A 849 11.16 -8.03 -14.18
CA ARG A 849 10.24 -8.12 -15.32
C ARG A 849 8.94 -8.83 -14.98
N ASN A 850 8.96 -9.86 -14.13
CA ASN A 850 7.73 -10.53 -13.73
C ASN A 850 6.84 -9.63 -12.86
N ILE A 851 7.42 -8.76 -12.04
CA ILE A 851 6.68 -7.72 -11.31
C ILE A 851 6.04 -6.74 -12.30
N ALA A 852 6.82 -6.23 -13.25
CA ALA A 852 6.32 -5.30 -14.27
C ALA A 852 5.17 -5.90 -15.10
N TYR A 853 5.26 -7.19 -15.46
CA TYR A 853 4.17 -7.88 -16.16
C TYR A 853 2.88 -8.01 -15.37
N HIS A 854 2.93 -7.99 -14.04
CA HIS A 854 1.74 -7.96 -13.18
C HIS A 854 1.34 -6.52 -12.84
N CYS A 855 1.48 -5.61 -13.78
CA CYS A 855 0.93 -4.26 -13.72
C CYS A 855 0.25 -3.93 -15.05
N THR A 856 -0.97 -3.42 -15.00
CA THR A 856 -1.71 -2.98 -16.20
C THR A 856 -1.36 -1.56 -16.63
N GLY A 857 -0.52 -0.85 -15.87
CA GLY A 857 -0.19 0.56 -16.12
C GLY A 857 -1.40 1.50 -16.01
N CYS A 858 -2.34 1.20 -15.12
CA CYS A 858 -3.60 1.94 -15.02
C CYS A 858 -3.60 3.10 -14.02
N HIS A 859 -2.51 3.29 -13.26
CA HIS A 859 -2.32 4.39 -12.31
C HIS A 859 -3.35 4.48 -11.15
N GLN A 860 -4.38 3.63 -11.12
CA GLN A 860 -5.42 3.54 -10.08
C GLN A 860 -4.91 3.34 -8.65
N CYS A 861 -3.65 2.94 -8.48
CA CYS A 861 -3.05 2.81 -7.15
C CYS A 861 -2.55 4.13 -6.57
N PHE A 862 -2.38 5.17 -7.39
CA PHE A 862 -1.85 6.47 -6.99
C PHE A 862 -2.81 7.20 -6.04
N THR A 863 -4.05 7.44 -6.47
CA THR A 863 -5.07 8.19 -5.69
C THR A 863 -5.30 7.65 -4.27
N PRO A 864 -5.46 6.33 -4.03
CA PRO A 864 -5.63 5.83 -2.67
C PRO A 864 -4.31 5.70 -1.88
N CYS A 865 -3.15 5.94 -2.48
CA CYS A 865 -1.85 5.84 -1.81
C CYS A 865 -1.62 7.09 -0.94
N PRO A 866 -1.44 6.95 0.39
CA PRO A 866 -1.26 8.13 1.23
C PRO A 866 0.11 8.79 1.08
N VAL A 867 1.05 8.14 0.38
CA VAL A 867 2.42 8.60 0.13
C VAL A 867 2.70 8.75 -1.37
N ASP A 868 1.64 8.87 -2.18
CA ASP A 868 1.71 9.24 -3.61
C ASP A 868 2.56 8.31 -4.49
N ILE A 869 2.69 7.03 -4.12
CA ILE A 869 3.41 6.04 -4.94
C ILE A 869 2.55 5.58 -6.11
N ASP A 870 2.96 5.92 -7.33
CA ASP A 870 2.40 5.38 -8.55
C ASP A 870 3.19 4.18 -9.08
N PHE A 871 2.69 2.98 -8.80
CA PHE A 871 3.32 1.76 -9.30
C PHE A 871 3.26 1.60 -10.84
N GLY A 872 2.35 2.32 -11.50
CA GLY A 872 2.31 2.43 -12.95
C GLY A 872 3.60 3.05 -13.50
N GLU A 873 4.06 4.16 -12.90
CA GLU A 873 5.33 4.82 -13.26
C GLU A 873 6.54 3.96 -12.89
N VAL A 874 6.55 3.37 -11.69
CA VAL A 874 7.60 2.42 -11.26
C VAL A 874 7.74 1.28 -12.29
N THR A 875 6.62 0.78 -12.82
CA THR A 875 6.62 -0.25 -13.87
C THR A 875 7.26 0.23 -15.17
N GLN A 876 7.00 1.49 -15.57
CA GLN A 876 7.62 2.07 -16.76
C GLN A 876 9.14 2.21 -16.58
N LYS A 877 9.60 2.65 -15.40
CA LYS A 877 11.03 2.74 -15.05
C LYS A 877 11.70 1.36 -15.00
N ILE A 878 11.05 0.34 -14.45
CA ILE A 878 11.52 -1.06 -14.53
C ILE A 878 11.69 -1.48 -15.98
N ASN A 879 10.68 -1.23 -16.83
CA ASN A 879 10.75 -1.59 -18.24
C ASN A 879 11.90 -0.86 -18.95
N ARG A 880 12.08 0.43 -18.71
CA ARG A 880 13.22 1.23 -19.22
C ARG A 880 14.56 0.61 -18.81
N LEU A 881 14.75 0.36 -17.52
CA LEU A 881 15.97 -0.27 -16.98
C LEU A 881 16.28 -1.61 -17.67
N LEU A 882 15.26 -2.44 -17.89
CA LEU A 882 15.43 -3.73 -18.58
C LEU A 882 15.82 -3.56 -20.06
N VAL A 883 15.34 -2.50 -20.72
CA VAL A 883 15.71 -2.18 -22.09
C VAL A 883 17.14 -1.64 -22.16
N ASP A 884 17.45 -0.63 -21.36
CA ASP A 884 18.72 0.09 -21.39
C ASP A 884 19.90 -0.84 -21.04
N ARG A 885 19.68 -1.79 -20.11
CA ARG A 885 20.68 -2.82 -19.77
C ARG A 885 20.71 -4.02 -20.70
N ASN A 886 19.93 -4.01 -21.80
CA ASN A 886 19.77 -5.13 -22.73
C ASN A 886 19.40 -6.46 -22.02
N ARG A 887 18.54 -6.38 -20.99
CA ARG A 887 18.08 -7.52 -20.17
C ARG A 887 16.63 -7.92 -20.46
N ASN A 888 15.96 -7.21 -21.36
CA ASN A 888 14.62 -7.56 -21.79
C ASN A 888 14.61 -8.86 -22.62
N LYS A 889 13.56 -9.67 -22.49
CA LYS A 889 13.42 -10.93 -23.23
C LYS A 889 12.80 -10.63 -24.58
N PHE A 890 13.42 -11.12 -25.64
CA PHE A 890 12.85 -11.00 -26.97
C PHE A 890 11.51 -11.76 -27.05
N ASN A 891 10.46 -11.05 -27.46
CA ASN A 891 9.18 -11.61 -27.85
C ASN A 891 8.90 -11.17 -29.29
N ALA A 892 8.88 -12.12 -30.22
CA ALA A 892 8.74 -11.84 -31.64
C ALA A 892 7.44 -11.10 -31.97
N MET A 893 6.33 -11.46 -31.31
CA MET A 893 5.03 -10.82 -31.53
C MET A 893 5.02 -9.39 -31.00
N THR A 894 5.50 -9.16 -29.77
CA THR A 894 5.62 -7.81 -29.21
C THR A 894 6.55 -6.95 -30.06
N TRP A 895 7.71 -7.49 -30.47
CA TRP A 895 8.64 -6.78 -31.35
C TRP A 895 8.00 -6.41 -32.68
N PHE A 896 7.26 -7.35 -33.30
CA PHE A 896 6.56 -7.12 -34.56
C PHE A 896 5.46 -6.07 -34.42
N THR A 897 4.68 -6.11 -33.34
CA THR A 897 3.67 -5.07 -33.02
C THR A 897 4.32 -3.70 -32.90
N LEU A 898 5.40 -3.57 -32.11
CA LEU A 898 6.12 -2.30 -31.95
C LEU A 898 6.78 -1.84 -33.26
N PHE A 899 7.26 -2.77 -34.09
CA PHE A 899 7.76 -2.48 -35.42
C PHE A 899 6.66 -1.93 -36.34
N TYR A 900 5.49 -2.57 -36.34
CA TYR A 900 4.33 -2.16 -37.13
C TYR A 900 3.82 -0.77 -36.73
N LEU A 901 3.74 -0.48 -35.43
CA LEU A 901 3.27 0.82 -34.92
C LEU A 901 4.15 2.00 -35.36
N ARG A 902 5.42 1.77 -35.70
CA ARG A 902 6.33 2.80 -36.22
C ARG A 902 6.16 3.08 -37.72
N GLN A 903 5.47 2.22 -38.47
CA GLN A 903 5.30 2.40 -39.91
C GLN A 903 4.24 3.46 -40.21
N ARG A 904 4.57 4.48 -41.01
CA ARG A 904 3.68 5.60 -41.38
C ARG A 904 3.01 5.44 -42.75
N GLY A 905 3.69 4.76 -43.67
CA GLY A 905 3.29 4.72 -45.08
C GLY A 905 2.03 3.91 -45.37
N TYR A 906 1.32 4.29 -46.43
CA TYR A 906 0.00 3.73 -46.77
C TYR A 906 0.07 2.24 -47.17
N TYR A 907 0.91 1.89 -48.15
CA TYR A 907 0.99 0.53 -48.68
C TYR A 907 1.51 -0.47 -47.65
N VAL A 908 2.49 -0.04 -46.85
CA VAL A 908 3.06 -0.82 -45.75
C VAL A 908 1.96 -1.17 -44.74
N ASN A 909 1.18 -0.18 -44.30
CA ASN A 909 0.06 -0.40 -43.39
C ASN A 909 -1.02 -1.32 -43.97
N LYS A 910 -1.33 -1.17 -45.26
CA LYS A 910 -2.32 -2.02 -45.95
C LYS A 910 -1.94 -3.50 -45.95
N VAL A 911 -0.67 -3.81 -46.27
CA VAL A 911 -0.15 -5.18 -46.26
C VAL A 911 -0.17 -5.75 -44.85
N PHE A 912 0.31 -4.99 -43.86
CA PHE A 912 0.32 -5.44 -42.47
C PHE A 912 -1.07 -5.72 -41.92
N ARG A 913 -2.05 -4.88 -42.20
CA ARG A 913 -3.45 -5.10 -41.77
C ARG A 913 -4.07 -6.33 -42.41
N LEU A 914 -3.78 -6.57 -43.70
CA LEU A 914 -4.28 -7.75 -44.39
C LEU A 914 -3.73 -9.03 -43.73
N GLY A 915 -2.43 -9.09 -43.47
CA GLY A 915 -1.80 -10.24 -42.82
C GLY A 915 -2.19 -10.40 -41.35
N LEU A 916 -2.03 -9.35 -40.54
CA LEU A 916 -2.21 -9.42 -39.09
C LEU A 916 -3.67 -9.43 -38.66
N LEU A 917 -4.48 -8.48 -39.13
CA LEU A 917 -5.86 -8.29 -38.66
C LEU A 917 -6.83 -9.18 -39.44
N LYS A 918 -6.77 -9.19 -40.77
CA LYS A 918 -7.72 -9.97 -41.57
C LYS A 918 -7.41 -11.46 -41.51
N MET A 919 -6.20 -11.88 -41.87
CA MET A 919 -5.81 -13.30 -41.84
C MET A 919 -5.59 -13.79 -40.41
N GLY A 920 -4.78 -13.09 -39.60
CA GLY A 920 -4.45 -13.51 -38.23
C GLY A 920 -5.66 -13.65 -37.30
N PHE A 921 -6.59 -12.69 -37.26
CA PHE A 921 -7.78 -12.84 -36.42
C PHE A 921 -8.71 -13.94 -36.95
N SER A 922 -8.80 -14.12 -38.28
CA SER A 922 -9.58 -15.23 -38.85
C SER A 922 -9.00 -16.58 -38.47
N MET A 923 -7.67 -16.73 -38.48
CA MET A 923 -6.98 -17.92 -37.97
C MET A 923 -7.22 -18.13 -36.48
N GLN A 924 -7.18 -17.06 -35.65
CA GLN A 924 -7.46 -17.18 -34.22
C GLN A 924 -8.91 -17.62 -33.97
N ARG A 925 -9.89 -17.08 -34.69
CA ARG A 925 -11.29 -17.49 -34.56
C ARG A 925 -11.49 -18.96 -34.98
N LEU A 926 -10.81 -19.40 -36.03
CA LEU A 926 -10.82 -20.81 -36.43
C LEU A 926 -10.17 -21.69 -35.36
N ALA A 927 -8.99 -21.30 -34.86
CA ALA A 927 -8.29 -21.99 -33.79
C ALA A 927 -9.13 -22.06 -32.50
N PHE A 928 -9.84 -20.98 -32.14
CA PHE A 928 -10.79 -20.97 -31.01
C PHE A 928 -11.89 -22.02 -31.20
N LYS A 929 -12.51 -22.08 -32.38
CA LYS A 929 -13.56 -23.07 -32.69
C LYS A 929 -13.04 -24.51 -32.63
N ILE A 930 -11.82 -24.75 -33.15
CA ILE A 930 -11.17 -26.07 -33.13
C ILE A 930 -10.73 -26.46 -31.71
N ASN A 931 -10.25 -25.50 -30.91
CA ASN A 931 -9.73 -25.73 -29.57
C ASN A 931 -10.84 -25.92 -28.54
N ARG A 932 -12.06 -25.40 -28.78
CA ARG A 932 -13.21 -25.49 -27.87
C ARG A 932 -13.51 -26.92 -27.37
N PRO A 933 -13.60 -27.98 -28.21
CA PRO A 933 -13.89 -29.35 -27.75
C PRO A 933 -12.74 -30.02 -26.99
N VAL A 934 -11.49 -29.59 -27.21
CA VAL A 934 -10.29 -30.21 -26.60
C VAL A 934 -9.63 -29.33 -25.54
N LYS A 935 -10.30 -28.24 -25.13
CA LYS A 935 -9.74 -27.18 -24.28
C LYS A 935 -9.05 -27.71 -23.01
N HIS A 936 -9.64 -28.71 -22.35
CA HIS A 936 -9.06 -29.31 -21.14
C HIS A 936 -7.69 -29.95 -21.38
N ILE A 937 -7.47 -30.55 -22.57
CA ILE A 937 -6.20 -31.15 -22.96
C ILE A 937 -5.19 -30.04 -23.27
N THR A 938 -5.60 -29.01 -24.02
CA THR A 938 -4.72 -27.89 -24.38
C THR A 938 -4.31 -27.04 -23.18
N ASP A 939 -5.22 -26.82 -22.21
CA ASP A 939 -4.91 -26.15 -20.95
C ASP A 939 -3.87 -26.93 -20.13
N ALA A 940 -3.88 -28.27 -20.19
CA ALA A 940 -2.90 -29.12 -19.50
C ALA A 940 -1.53 -29.16 -20.22
N VAL A 941 -1.52 -29.30 -21.55
CA VAL A 941 -0.29 -29.56 -22.33
C VAL A 941 0.39 -28.26 -22.81
N ALA A 942 -0.38 -27.24 -23.17
CA ALA A 942 0.12 -25.99 -23.75
C ALA A 942 -0.65 -24.77 -23.20
N PRO A 943 -0.55 -24.48 -21.89
CA PRO A 943 -1.39 -23.47 -21.22
C PRO A 943 -1.28 -22.06 -21.80
N LYS A 944 -0.10 -21.68 -22.33
CA LYS A 944 0.09 -20.37 -23.00
C LYS A 944 -0.68 -20.28 -24.31
N MET A 945 -0.67 -21.34 -25.11
CA MET A 945 -1.45 -21.42 -26.35
C MET A 945 -2.94 -21.48 -26.04
N ALA A 946 -3.34 -22.29 -25.04
CA ALA A 946 -4.71 -22.37 -24.58
C ALA A 946 -5.23 -21.01 -24.10
N SER A 947 -4.42 -20.22 -23.38
CA SER A 947 -4.79 -18.87 -22.93
C SER A 947 -4.97 -17.86 -24.07
N LEU A 948 -4.24 -18.02 -25.18
CA LEU A 948 -4.38 -17.21 -26.38
C LEU A 948 -5.69 -17.53 -27.14
N PHE A 949 -6.07 -18.81 -27.14
CA PHE A 949 -7.32 -19.31 -27.70
C PHE A 949 -8.47 -19.32 -26.69
N ASP A 950 -8.35 -18.63 -25.55
CA ASP A 950 -9.42 -18.53 -24.57
C ASP A 950 -10.25 -17.28 -24.86
N GLY A 951 -11.27 -17.46 -25.71
CA GLY A 951 -12.17 -16.44 -26.23
C GLY A 951 -12.01 -16.19 -27.73
N CYS A 952 -13.10 -15.76 -28.37
CA CYS A 952 -13.15 -15.49 -29.81
C CYS A 952 -12.75 -14.02 -30.08
N PHE A 953 -11.79 -13.78 -30.97
CA PHE A 953 -11.51 -12.41 -31.41
C PHE A 953 -12.67 -11.81 -32.21
N PRO A 954 -12.88 -10.48 -32.17
CA PRO A 954 -13.89 -9.82 -32.99
C PRO A 954 -13.59 -9.99 -34.49
N LYS A 955 -14.59 -9.71 -35.33
CA LYS A 955 -14.32 -9.48 -36.77
C LYS A 955 -13.44 -8.23 -36.89
N SER A 956 -12.41 -8.30 -37.73
CA SER A 956 -11.46 -7.21 -37.94
C SER A 956 -10.91 -7.24 -39.37
N GLY A 957 -10.15 -6.21 -39.76
CA GLY A 957 -9.63 -6.05 -41.10
C GLY A 957 -10.59 -5.33 -42.06
N GLU A 958 -11.50 -4.52 -41.53
CA GLU A 958 -12.33 -3.62 -42.34
C GLU A 958 -11.49 -2.58 -43.09
N GLN A 959 -12.06 -1.99 -44.15
CA GLN A 959 -11.43 -0.92 -44.92
C GLN A 959 -11.23 0.31 -44.03
N THR A 960 -10.07 0.97 -44.17
CA THR A 960 -9.80 2.22 -43.43
C THR A 960 -10.53 3.40 -44.06
N THR A 961 -10.67 4.49 -43.31
CA THR A 961 -11.08 5.79 -43.87
C THR A 961 -10.22 6.14 -45.11
N ARG A 962 -8.90 5.89 -45.05
CA ARG A 962 -7.99 6.09 -46.19
C ARG A 962 -8.26 5.17 -47.37
N ASP A 963 -8.63 3.92 -47.13
CA ASP A 963 -9.02 2.99 -48.21
C ASP A 963 -10.34 3.40 -48.86
N ILE A 964 -11.34 3.78 -48.04
CA ILE A 964 -12.69 4.15 -48.48
C ILE A 964 -12.66 5.37 -49.42
N PHE A 965 -11.86 6.38 -49.07
CA PHE A 965 -11.74 7.65 -49.81
C PHE A 965 -10.50 7.77 -50.70
N SER A 966 -9.76 6.66 -50.89
CA SER A 966 -8.54 6.60 -51.73
C SER A 966 -7.45 7.62 -51.35
N MET A 967 -7.22 7.81 -50.06
CA MET A 967 -6.19 8.71 -49.49
C MET A 967 -4.81 8.03 -49.49
N LYS A 968 -4.24 7.84 -50.69
CA LYS A 968 -3.04 7.00 -50.92
C LYS A 968 -1.71 7.77 -50.94
N ARG A 969 -1.72 9.09 -51.12
CA ARG A 969 -0.52 9.91 -51.32
C ARG A 969 -0.08 10.54 -50.01
N GLU A 970 1.12 10.16 -49.56
CA GLU A 970 1.93 10.89 -48.57
C GLU A 970 2.28 12.23 -49.24
N ARG A 971 2.01 13.38 -48.60
CA ARG A 971 1.97 14.76 -49.18
C ARG A 971 0.61 15.35 -49.56
N ARG A 972 -0.47 14.89 -48.94
CA ARG A 972 -1.74 15.64 -48.95
C ARG A 972 -2.38 15.67 -47.58
N ILE A 973 -2.78 16.85 -47.11
CA ILE A 973 -3.71 16.99 -45.99
C ILE A 973 -5.12 16.74 -46.54
N TYR A 974 -5.95 16.07 -45.75
CA TYR A 974 -7.33 15.76 -46.12
C TYR A 974 -8.27 16.48 -45.14
N SER A 975 -9.25 17.19 -45.69
CA SER A 975 -10.24 17.95 -44.92
C SER A 975 -11.64 17.49 -45.31
N PHE A 976 -12.42 17.05 -44.32
CA PHE A 976 -13.81 16.64 -44.48
C PHE A 976 -14.71 17.78 -44.04
N HIS A 977 -15.67 18.16 -44.86
CA HIS A 977 -16.71 19.13 -44.50
C HIS A 977 -18.06 18.66 -45.02
N ASN A 978 -19.14 19.19 -44.45
CA ASN A 978 -20.49 18.88 -44.91
C ASN A 978 -20.95 20.04 -45.81
N PRO A 979 -21.06 19.85 -47.14
CA PRO A 979 -21.44 20.92 -48.06
C PRO A 979 -22.85 21.49 -47.81
N GLU A 980 -23.71 20.74 -47.11
CA GLU A 980 -25.08 21.13 -46.79
C GLU A 980 -25.20 21.97 -45.51
N LYS A 981 -24.11 22.16 -44.77
CA LYS A 981 -24.09 22.92 -43.51
C LYS A 981 -23.01 23.98 -43.53
N GLU A 982 -23.28 25.12 -42.89
CA GLU A 982 -22.24 26.11 -42.62
C GLU A 982 -21.19 25.53 -41.67
N ILE A 983 -19.94 25.97 -41.86
CA ILE A 983 -18.81 25.50 -41.08
C ILE A 983 -18.77 26.28 -39.78
N ILE A 984 -19.16 25.63 -38.69
CA ILE A 984 -19.23 26.24 -37.36
C ILE A 984 -17.89 26.22 -36.61
N SER A 985 -16.99 25.30 -36.99
CA SER A 985 -15.67 25.14 -36.38
C SER A 985 -14.79 24.24 -37.27
N SER A 986 -13.47 24.43 -37.19
CA SER A 986 -12.47 23.56 -37.81
C SER A 986 -11.64 22.87 -36.72
N VAL A 987 -11.46 21.56 -36.82
CA VAL A 987 -10.66 20.77 -35.87
C VAL A 987 -9.65 19.88 -36.58
N LEU A 988 -8.53 19.60 -35.92
CA LEU A 988 -7.59 18.57 -36.33
C LEU A 988 -7.94 17.27 -35.58
N TYR A 989 -8.40 16.24 -36.28
CA TYR A 989 -8.62 14.94 -35.66
C TYR A 989 -7.33 14.11 -35.71
N PHE A 990 -6.82 13.71 -34.54
CA PHE A 990 -5.71 12.75 -34.41
C PHE A 990 -6.27 11.33 -34.15
N PRO A 991 -6.34 10.46 -35.17
CA PRO A 991 -7.01 9.16 -35.04
C PRO A 991 -6.20 8.14 -34.23
N GLY A 992 -4.87 8.28 -34.22
CA GLY A 992 -3.94 7.34 -33.59
C GLY A 992 -3.98 5.92 -34.18
N CYS A 993 -3.16 5.04 -33.61
CA CYS A 993 -3.05 3.66 -34.11
C CYS A 993 -4.28 2.79 -33.80
N GLY A 994 -4.95 3.02 -32.66
CA GLY A 994 -6.13 2.24 -32.26
C GLY A 994 -7.32 2.49 -33.20
N SER A 995 -7.76 3.74 -33.30
CA SER A 995 -8.98 4.10 -34.03
C SER A 995 -8.82 4.10 -35.55
N GLU A 996 -7.60 4.28 -36.09
CA GLU A 996 -7.37 4.27 -37.54
C GLU A 996 -6.88 2.91 -38.06
N ARG A 997 -5.92 2.29 -37.35
CA ARG A 997 -5.21 1.10 -37.83
C ARG A 997 -5.85 -0.21 -37.36
N MET A 998 -6.35 -0.26 -36.13
CA MET A 998 -6.91 -1.50 -35.56
C MET A 998 -8.43 -1.57 -35.73
N TYR A 999 -9.13 -0.47 -35.43
CA TYR A 999 -10.59 -0.36 -35.44
C TYR A 999 -11.07 0.87 -36.24
N PRO A 1000 -10.92 0.88 -37.59
CA PRO A 1000 -11.19 2.05 -38.44
C PRO A 1000 -12.59 2.64 -38.33
N GLN A 1001 -13.56 1.80 -37.97
CA GLN A 1001 -14.94 2.22 -37.75
C GLN A 1001 -15.04 3.31 -36.68
N ILE A 1002 -14.13 3.35 -35.70
CA ILE A 1002 -14.07 4.41 -34.69
C ILE A 1002 -13.65 5.72 -35.35
N SER A 1003 -12.55 5.69 -36.14
CA SER A 1003 -12.12 6.87 -36.90
C SER A 1003 -13.21 7.40 -37.82
N LEU A 1004 -13.89 6.50 -38.54
CA LEU A 1004 -14.99 6.89 -39.43
C LEU A 1004 -16.18 7.48 -38.66
N ALA A 1005 -16.56 6.90 -37.50
CA ALA A 1005 -17.65 7.39 -36.67
C ALA A 1005 -17.35 8.78 -36.11
N THR A 1006 -16.12 9.02 -35.63
CA THR A 1006 -15.69 10.34 -35.15
C THR A 1006 -15.81 11.40 -36.25
N ILE A 1007 -15.30 11.11 -37.46
CA ILE A 1007 -15.41 12.05 -38.59
C ILE A 1007 -16.88 12.26 -38.98
N ALA A 1008 -17.68 11.19 -39.02
CA ALA A 1008 -19.09 11.27 -39.38
C ALA A 1008 -19.90 12.13 -38.39
N LEU A 1009 -19.65 12.00 -37.09
CA LEU A 1009 -20.31 12.80 -36.05
C LEU A 1009 -19.97 14.30 -36.18
N LEU A 1010 -18.68 14.62 -36.24
CA LEU A 1010 -18.23 16.02 -36.39
C LEU A 1010 -18.77 16.63 -37.71
N ASN A 1011 -18.67 15.90 -38.81
CA ASN A 1011 -19.21 16.31 -40.10
C ASN A 1011 -20.72 16.51 -40.07
N HIS A 1012 -21.45 15.62 -39.38
CA HIS A 1012 -22.91 15.75 -39.21
C HIS A 1012 -23.29 17.08 -38.55
N PHE A 1013 -22.51 17.57 -37.59
CA PHE A 1013 -22.76 18.85 -36.90
C PHE A 1013 -22.20 20.08 -37.63
N GLY A 1014 -21.65 19.94 -38.84
CA GLY A 1014 -21.08 21.08 -39.59
C GLY A 1014 -19.65 21.44 -39.17
N VAL A 1015 -18.94 20.56 -38.47
CA VAL A 1015 -17.53 20.76 -38.11
C VAL A 1015 -16.65 20.28 -39.26
N ARG A 1016 -15.71 21.13 -39.69
CA ARG A 1016 -14.67 20.77 -40.65
C ARG A 1016 -13.60 19.95 -39.95
N VAL A 1017 -13.33 18.74 -40.44
CA VAL A 1017 -12.39 17.79 -39.83
C VAL A 1017 -11.16 17.62 -40.70
N VAL A 1018 -10.02 18.08 -40.21
CA VAL A 1018 -8.72 17.88 -40.87
C VAL A 1018 -8.05 16.64 -40.29
N ILE A 1019 -7.45 15.80 -41.14
CA ILE A 1019 -6.66 14.63 -40.71
C ILE A 1019 -5.22 14.65 -41.26
N PRO A 1020 -4.24 14.10 -40.51
CA PRO A 1020 -2.84 14.06 -40.95
C PRO A 1020 -2.60 13.30 -42.27
N PRO A 1021 -1.56 13.69 -43.04
CA PRO A 1021 -1.24 13.08 -44.33
C PRO A 1021 -0.84 11.60 -44.24
N GLU A 1022 -0.28 11.19 -43.11
CA GLU A 1022 0.25 9.83 -42.88
C GLU A 1022 -0.46 9.13 -41.71
N TYR A 1023 -0.32 7.81 -41.62
CA TYR A 1023 -0.77 7.10 -40.42
C TYR A 1023 0.14 7.45 -39.24
N LEU A 1024 -0.40 8.07 -38.19
CA LEU A 1024 0.37 8.44 -37.00
C LEU A 1024 0.08 7.50 -35.82
N CYS A 1025 1.08 7.37 -34.94
CA CYS A 1025 0.98 6.71 -33.65
C CYS A 1025 1.48 7.69 -32.59
N CYS A 1026 0.82 7.81 -31.45
CA CYS A 1026 1.24 8.75 -30.41
C CYS A 1026 2.54 8.34 -29.69
N GLY A 1027 2.95 7.07 -29.79
CA GLY A 1027 4.17 6.54 -29.16
C GLY A 1027 3.97 5.89 -27.79
N TYR A 1028 2.78 5.98 -27.17
CA TYR A 1028 2.51 5.44 -25.82
C TYR A 1028 2.87 3.96 -25.66
N THR A 1029 2.54 3.13 -26.65
CA THR A 1029 2.86 1.68 -26.60
C THR A 1029 4.36 1.42 -26.60
N LEU A 1030 5.18 2.28 -27.21
CA LEU A 1030 6.63 2.19 -27.14
C LEU A 1030 7.12 2.57 -25.74
N LEU A 1031 6.60 3.67 -25.18
CA LEU A 1031 6.93 4.16 -23.84
C LEU A 1031 6.63 3.12 -22.76
N SER A 1032 5.41 2.59 -22.73
CA SER A 1032 4.97 1.54 -21.78
C SER A 1032 5.80 0.24 -21.86
N ASN A 1033 6.43 -0.05 -23.00
CA ASN A 1033 7.34 -1.19 -23.19
C ASN A 1033 8.82 -0.84 -22.90
N GLY A 1034 9.10 0.32 -22.30
CA GLY A 1034 10.44 0.79 -21.93
C GLY A 1034 11.28 1.29 -23.10
N ARG A 1035 10.69 1.53 -24.28
CA ARG A 1035 11.40 2.01 -25.49
C ARG A 1035 11.36 3.54 -25.58
N VAL A 1036 11.83 4.22 -24.53
CA VAL A 1036 11.70 5.67 -24.34
C VAL A 1036 12.24 6.45 -25.54
N ALA A 1037 13.49 6.21 -25.94
CA ALA A 1037 14.10 6.89 -27.09
C ALA A 1037 13.34 6.68 -28.43
N ALA A 1038 12.65 5.54 -28.59
CA ALA A 1038 11.82 5.31 -29.78
C ALA A 1038 10.47 6.04 -29.69
N ALA A 1039 9.90 6.16 -28.49
CA ALA A 1039 8.69 6.95 -28.25
C ALA A 1039 8.95 8.45 -28.45
N GLU A 1040 10.06 8.97 -27.92
CA GLU A 1040 10.51 10.36 -28.12
C GLU A 1040 10.73 10.68 -29.58
N ARG A 1041 11.37 9.77 -30.34
CA ARG A 1041 11.54 9.94 -31.79
C ARG A 1041 10.20 10.05 -32.51
N VAL A 1042 9.25 9.15 -32.20
CA VAL A 1042 7.91 9.19 -32.79
C VAL A 1042 7.19 10.49 -32.43
N SER A 1043 7.32 10.94 -31.19
CA SER A 1043 6.78 12.21 -30.70
C SER A 1043 7.33 13.39 -31.48
N HIS A 1044 8.64 13.51 -31.58
CA HIS A 1044 9.31 14.59 -32.31
C HIS A 1044 8.91 14.60 -33.79
N GLU A 1045 8.94 13.44 -34.45
CA GLU A 1045 8.50 13.32 -35.84
C GLU A 1045 7.01 13.67 -36.03
N ASN A 1046 6.14 13.45 -35.04
CA ASN A 1046 4.74 13.87 -35.10
C ASN A 1046 4.60 15.39 -34.93
N GLN A 1047 5.35 16.00 -34.01
CA GLN A 1047 5.37 17.45 -33.83
C GLN A 1047 5.82 18.17 -35.11
N VAL A 1048 6.82 17.64 -35.81
CA VAL A 1048 7.25 18.16 -37.12
C VAL A 1048 6.12 18.09 -38.15
N VAL A 1049 5.35 17.01 -38.18
CA VAL A 1049 4.17 16.91 -39.06
C VAL A 1049 3.13 17.96 -38.68
N PHE A 1050 2.84 18.11 -37.38
CA PHE A 1050 1.86 19.07 -36.89
C PHE A 1050 2.25 20.51 -37.20
N HIS A 1051 3.52 20.88 -37.02
CA HIS A 1051 4.01 22.22 -37.35
C HIS A 1051 3.84 22.53 -38.84
N ARG A 1052 4.24 21.61 -39.72
CA ARG A 1052 4.06 21.81 -41.17
C ARG A 1052 2.58 21.88 -41.56
N MET A 1053 1.73 21.09 -40.87
CA MET A 1053 0.30 21.18 -41.06
C MET A 1053 -0.20 22.58 -40.63
N ALA A 1054 0.13 23.05 -39.43
CA ALA A 1054 -0.26 24.37 -38.93
C ALA A 1054 0.07 25.49 -39.93
N ASP A 1055 1.27 25.48 -40.52
CA ASP A 1055 1.66 26.43 -41.57
C ASP A 1055 0.74 26.34 -42.80
N THR A 1056 0.49 25.12 -43.27
CA THR A 1056 -0.26 24.83 -44.52
C THR A 1056 -1.76 25.13 -44.41
N ILE A 1057 -2.36 24.89 -43.23
CA ILE A 1057 -3.80 25.08 -42.98
C ILE A 1057 -4.09 26.24 -42.04
N SER A 1058 -3.15 27.18 -41.89
CA SER A 1058 -3.29 28.38 -41.04
C SER A 1058 -4.56 29.17 -41.33
N TYR A 1059 -4.98 29.25 -42.59
CA TYR A 1059 -6.23 29.92 -43.02
C TYR A 1059 -7.52 29.22 -42.55
N MET A 1060 -7.45 28.01 -41.99
CA MET A 1060 -8.62 27.26 -41.54
C MET A 1060 -8.98 27.49 -40.06
N GLU A 1061 -8.14 28.20 -39.29
CA GLU A 1061 -8.32 28.48 -37.86
C GLU A 1061 -8.70 27.22 -37.07
N ILE A 1062 -7.75 26.30 -36.89
CA ILE A 1062 -7.97 25.08 -36.11
C ILE A 1062 -8.21 25.44 -34.65
N LYS A 1063 -9.43 25.20 -34.18
CA LYS A 1063 -9.86 25.49 -32.82
C LYS A 1063 -9.29 24.49 -31.81
N ASP A 1064 -9.36 23.20 -32.12
CA ASP A 1064 -8.98 22.13 -31.19
C ASP A 1064 -8.37 20.91 -31.93
N VAL A 1065 -7.58 20.12 -31.19
CA VAL A 1065 -7.10 18.80 -31.61
C VAL A 1065 -7.93 17.71 -30.95
N VAL A 1066 -8.82 17.09 -31.73
CA VAL A 1066 -9.74 16.06 -31.25
C VAL A 1066 -9.07 14.69 -31.24
N VAL A 1067 -9.30 13.90 -30.18
CA VAL A 1067 -8.88 12.50 -30.05
C VAL A 1067 -10.05 11.58 -29.74
N SER A 1068 -9.88 10.28 -29.94
CA SER A 1068 -10.86 9.23 -29.62
C SER A 1068 -10.27 8.10 -28.77
N CYS A 1069 -9.14 8.35 -28.11
CA CYS A 1069 -8.40 7.35 -27.35
C CYS A 1069 -7.58 8.01 -26.24
N GLY A 1070 -7.76 7.57 -24.98
CA GLY A 1070 -7.08 8.16 -23.83
C GLY A 1070 -5.55 8.12 -23.88
N THR A 1071 -4.94 7.04 -24.40
CA THR A 1071 -3.47 7.00 -24.55
C THR A 1071 -2.95 7.99 -25.61
N CYS A 1072 -3.79 8.39 -26.56
CA CYS A 1072 -3.44 9.46 -27.49
C CYS A 1072 -3.55 10.80 -26.79
N HIS A 1073 -4.61 11.04 -26.04
CA HIS A 1073 -4.76 12.24 -25.20
C HIS A 1073 -3.53 12.47 -24.31
N GLU A 1074 -3.17 11.48 -23.48
CA GLU A 1074 -2.04 11.58 -22.54
C GLU A 1074 -0.71 11.88 -23.24
N MET A 1075 -0.45 11.26 -24.40
CA MET A 1075 0.79 11.52 -25.13
C MET A 1075 0.78 12.87 -25.84
N LEU A 1076 -0.36 13.29 -26.40
CA LEU A 1076 -0.43 14.57 -27.10
C LEU A 1076 -0.37 15.75 -26.12
N ASP A 1077 -0.80 15.57 -24.86
CA ASP A 1077 -0.61 16.56 -23.80
C ASP A 1077 0.88 16.92 -23.62
N THR A 1078 1.80 15.96 -23.82
CA THR A 1078 3.25 16.22 -23.75
C THR A 1078 3.81 16.94 -24.98
N TYR A 1079 3.02 17.09 -26.05
CA TYR A 1079 3.47 17.74 -27.29
C TYR A 1079 3.40 19.27 -27.23
N GLN A 1080 2.77 19.83 -26.19
CA GLN A 1080 2.49 21.27 -26.07
C GLN A 1080 1.80 21.79 -27.34
N ILE A 1081 0.66 21.19 -27.68
CA ILE A 1081 -0.10 21.46 -28.91
C ILE A 1081 -0.44 22.94 -29.09
N ASN A 1082 -0.67 23.66 -28.00
CA ASN A 1082 -0.90 25.10 -27.95
C ASN A 1082 0.26 25.93 -28.53
N ASN A 1083 1.49 25.40 -28.52
CA ASN A 1083 2.66 26.04 -29.16
C ASN A 1083 2.69 25.80 -30.68
N ILE A 1084 1.90 24.87 -31.20
CA ILE A 1084 1.85 24.52 -32.63
C ILE A 1084 0.60 25.13 -33.28
N PHE A 1085 -0.55 24.98 -32.64
CA PHE A 1085 -1.82 25.58 -33.04
C PHE A 1085 -2.22 26.55 -31.93
N GLU A 1086 -2.18 27.85 -32.23
CA GLU A 1086 -2.46 28.90 -31.25
C GLU A 1086 -3.87 28.70 -30.66
N TYR A 1087 -3.98 28.74 -29.32
CA TYR A 1087 -5.22 28.53 -28.55
C TYR A 1087 -5.85 27.12 -28.61
N ALA A 1088 -5.27 26.16 -29.34
CA ALA A 1088 -5.84 24.82 -29.46
C ALA A 1088 -5.52 23.93 -28.26
N ALA A 1089 -6.54 23.25 -27.74
CA ALA A 1089 -6.41 22.21 -26.72
C ALA A 1089 -6.50 20.80 -27.34
N VAL A 1090 -6.00 19.81 -26.60
CA VAL A 1090 -6.27 18.39 -26.88
C VAL A 1090 -7.56 18.02 -26.16
N ILE A 1091 -8.56 17.56 -26.91
CA ILE A 1091 -9.91 17.29 -26.38
C ILE A 1091 -10.46 15.95 -26.88
N ASP A 1092 -11.19 15.22 -26.04
CA ASP A 1092 -11.94 14.04 -26.47
C ASP A 1092 -13.16 14.43 -27.31
N ILE A 1093 -13.51 13.59 -28.29
CA ILE A 1093 -14.70 13.81 -29.12
C ILE A 1093 -15.98 14.05 -28.31
N SER A 1094 -16.17 13.35 -27.20
CA SER A 1094 -17.39 13.47 -26.38
C SER A 1094 -17.43 14.82 -25.68
N ALA A 1095 -16.30 15.25 -25.11
CA ALA A 1095 -16.15 16.57 -24.48
C ALA A 1095 -16.33 17.70 -25.50
N PHE A 1096 -15.76 17.56 -26.70
CA PHE A 1096 -15.94 18.54 -27.78
C PHE A 1096 -17.41 18.73 -28.17
N LEU A 1097 -18.18 17.63 -28.28
CA LEU A 1097 -19.61 17.68 -28.60
C LEU A 1097 -20.43 18.38 -27.50
N ILE A 1098 -20.10 18.15 -26.23
CA ILE A 1098 -20.75 18.76 -25.07
C ILE A 1098 -20.42 20.27 -25.00
N ASN A 1099 -19.14 20.62 -25.04
CA ASN A 1099 -18.67 22.01 -24.85
C ASN A 1099 -19.14 22.96 -25.95
N ASN A 1100 -19.34 22.47 -27.16
CA ASN A 1100 -19.85 23.26 -28.28
C ASN A 1100 -21.38 23.18 -28.41
N HIS A 1101 -22.08 22.64 -27.40
CA HIS A 1101 -23.54 22.51 -27.37
C HIS A 1101 -24.13 21.83 -28.63
N LEU A 1102 -23.40 20.86 -29.19
CA LEU A 1102 -23.82 20.16 -30.41
C LEU A 1102 -24.87 19.08 -30.11
N LEU A 1103 -25.01 18.69 -28.85
CA LEU A 1103 -25.98 17.72 -28.37
C LEU A 1103 -27.09 18.45 -27.60
N ASN A 1104 -28.26 18.64 -28.22
CA ASN A 1104 -29.41 19.34 -27.61
C ASN A 1104 -30.17 18.49 -26.57
N GLY A 1105 -29.50 17.67 -25.76
CA GLY A 1105 -30.12 16.85 -24.71
C GLY A 1105 -31.11 15.76 -25.19
N ASN A 1106 -31.23 15.53 -26.50
CA ASN A 1106 -32.27 14.68 -27.11
C ASN A 1106 -31.80 13.25 -27.48
N VAL A 1107 -30.61 12.81 -27.06
CA VAL A 1107 -30.18 11.43 -27.32
C VAL A 1107 -30.82 10.49 -26.29
N ILE A 1108 -32.07 10.11 -26.54
CA ILE A 1108 -32.82 9.19 -25.68
C ILE A 1108 -32.18 7.80 -25.75
N ALA A 1109 -31.71 7.30 -24.62
CA ALA A 1109 -31.36 5.90 -24.44
C ALA A 1109 -32.46 5.22 -23.62
N ASP A 1110 -33.29 4.39 -24.25
CA ASP A 1110 -34.36 3.65 -23.55
C ASP A 1110 -33.83 2.49 -22.68
N GLU A 1111 -32.58 2.08 -22.86
CA GLU A 1111 -31.96 0.92 -22.22
C GLU A 1111 -30.91 1.31 -21.17
N THR A 1112 -30.70 0.47 -20.15
CA THR A 1112 -29.61 0.64 -19.17
C THR A 1112 -28.25 0.72 -19.88
N LEU A 1113 -27.49 1.78 -19.62
CA LEU A 1113 -26.17 1.98 -20.21
C LEU A 1113 -25.12 1.31 -19.33
N TYR A 1114 -24.34 0.39 -19.91
CA TYR A 1114 -23.20 -0.22 -19.23
C TYR A 1114 -21.90 0.39 -19.77
N TYR A 1115 -21.06 0.92 -18.88
CA TYR A 1115 -19.81 1.55 -19.27
C TYR A 1115 -18.60 0.85 -18.64
N HIS A 1116 -17.59 0.59 -19.45
CA HIS A 1116 -16.26 0.21 -18.99
C HIS A 1116 -15.30 1.38 -19.20
N GLU A 1117 -14.92 1.98 -18.08
CA GLU A 1117 -13.84 2.95 -18.06
C GLU A 1117 -12.50 2.27 -18.36
N PRO A 1118 -11.76 2.71 -19.40
CA PRO A 1118 -10.46 2.15 -19.72
C PRO A 1118 -9.39 2.61 -18.73
N CYS A 1119 -8.26 1.89 -18.67
CA CYS A 1119 -7.11 2.27 -17.83
C CYS A 1119 -6.59 3.70 -18.07
N HIS A 1120 -6.81 4.22 -19.28
CA HIS A 1120 -6.46 5.57 -19.71
C HIS A 1120 -7.73 6.20 -20.27
N SER A 1121 -8.44 6.96 -19.44
CA SER A 1121 -9.69 7.62 -19.83
C SER A 1121 -9.38 8.90 -20.62
N PRO A 1122 -9.97 9.10 -21.81
CA PRO A 1122 -9.94 10.39 -22.49
C PRO A 1122 -10.95 11.40 -21.90
N LEU A 1123 -11.83 10.97 -20.99
CA LEU A 1123 -12.86 11.82 -20.37
C LEU A 1123 -12.26 12.62 -19.20
N LYS A 1124 -11.42 13.60 -19.51
CA LYS A 1124 -10.71 14.43 -18.51
C LYS A 1124 -11.45 15.73 -18.15
N GLU A 1125 -12.10 16.37 -19.12
CA GLU A 1125 -12.79 17.64 -18.90
C GLU A 1125 -14.12 17.48 -18.15
N HIS A 1126 -14.86 16.43 -18.51
CA HIS A 1126 -16.04 15.98 -17.80
C HIS A 1126 -15.75 14.58 -17.30
N ASP A 1127 -16.05 14.29 -16.04
CA ASP A 1127 -15.98 12.93 -15.53
C ASP A 1127 -16.99 12.02 -16.25
N VAL A 1128 -16.99 10.73 -15.92
CA VAL A 1128 -17.88 9.76 -16.57
C VAL A 1128 -19.34 10.16 -16.38
N GLU A 1129 -19.70 10.64 -15.18
CA GLU A 1129 -21.08 11.02 -14.86
C GLU A 1129 -21.53 12.26 -15.64
N GLY A 1130 -20.71 13.31 -15.65
CA GLY A 1130 -20.94 14.54 -16.41
C GLY A 1130 -21.00 14.30 -17.91
N THR A 1131 -20.10 13.46 -18.44
CA THR A 1131 -20.10 13.09 -19.86
C THR A 1131 -21.40 12.39 -20.25
N PHE A 1132 -21.80 11.34 -19.53
CA PHE A 1132 -22.99 10.57 -19.88
C PHE A 1132 -24.29 11.33 -19.60
N SER A 1133 -24.33 12.15 -18.55
CA SER A 1133 -25.48 13.02 -18.26
C SER A 1133 -25.63 14.11 -19.32
N GLY A 1134 -24.53 14.74 -19.75
CA GLY A 1134 -24.53 15.74 -20.82
C GLY A 1134 -24.95 15.18 -22.19
N ILE A 1135 -24.69 13.89 -22.44
CA ILE A 1135 -25.02 13.24 -23.72
C ILE A 1135 -26.40 12.59 -23.71
N PHE A 1136 -26.71 11.77 -22.70
CA PHE A 1136 -27.89 10.90 -22.63
C PHE A 1136 -28.91 11.31 -21.57
N GLY A 1137 -28.62 12.33 -20.75
CA GLY A 1137 -29.48 12.73 -19.63
C GLY A 1137 -29.53 11.73 -18.46
N LYS A 1138 -28.62 10.73 -18.43
CA LYS A 1138 -28.56 9.72 -17.37
C LYS A 1138 -27.16 9.14 -17.19
N GLN A 1139 -26.88 8.65 -15.99
CA GLN A 1139 -25.61 8.02 -15.64
C GLN A 1139 -25.54 6.54 -16.08
N PRO A 1140 -24.35 6.02 -16.44
CA PRO A 1140 -24.16 4.63 -16.81
C PRO A 1140 -23.87 3.76 -15.57
N LEU A 1141 -24.26 2.48 -15.62
CA LEU A 1141 -23.75 1.49 -14.68
C LEU A 1141 -22.29 1.17 -15.04
N GLN A 1142 -21.37 1.53 -14.15
CA GLN A 1142 -19.95 1.24 -14.34
C GLN A 1142 -19.65 -0.24 -14.12
N ILE A 1143 -18.93 -0.84 -15.06
CA ILE A 1143 -18.42 -2.20 -14.94
C ILE A 1143 -16.96 -2.15 -14.46
N PRO A 1144 -16.66 -2.59 -13.23
CA PRO A 1144 -15.34 -2.43 -12.63
C PRO A 1144 -14.28 -3.35 -13.25
N ASN A 1145 -13.01 -3.01 -13.01
CA ASN A 1145 -11.79 -3.75 -13.38
C ASN A 1145 -11.47 -3.89 -14.89
N CYS A 1146 -10.18 -4.06 -15.18
CA CYS A 1146 -9.64 -4.23 -16.52
C CYS A 1146 -9.61 -5.70 -16.96
N CYS A 1147 -9.92 -5.98 -18.22
CA CYS A 1147 -9.82 -7.32 -18.82
C CYS A 1147 -8.38 -7.72 -19.22
N GLY A 1148 -7.41 -6.80 -19.20
CA GLY A 1148 -6.00 -7.05 -19.51
C GLY A 1148 -5.69 -7.31 -20.99
N GLU A 1149 -6.60 -6.98 -21.90
CA GLU A 1149 -6.45 -7.21 -23.36
C GLU A 1149 -5.92 -6.01 -24.12
N ALA A 1150 -5.93 -4.82 -23.52
CA ALA A 1150 -5.39 -3.62 -24.13
C ALA A 1150 -3.85 -3.63 -24.15
N GLY A 1151 -3.26 -3.03 -25.19
CA GLY A 1151 -1.81 -2.88 -25.32
C GLY A 1151 -1.10 -4.17 -25.70
N THR A 1152 0.15 -4.34 -25.23
CA THR A 1152 0.97 -5.53 -25.54
C THR A 1152 0.89 -6.62 -24.47
N LEU A 1153 0.13 -6.41 -23.39
CA LEU A 1153 0.07 -7.33 -22.24
C LEU A 1153 -0.49 -8.71 -22.64
N ALA A 1154 -1.63 -8.77 -23.32
CA ALA A 1154 -2.23 -10.03 -23.76
C ALA A 1154 -1.36 -10.83 -24.73
N ILE A 1155 -0.48 -10.15 -25.47
CA ILE A 1155 0.49 -10.78 -26.37
C ILE A 1155 1.70 -11.29 -25.57
N SER A 1156 2.15 -10.50 -24.59
CA SER A 1156 3.38 -10.77 -23.83
C SER A 1156 3.16 -11.81 -22.73
N ARG A 1157 1.99 -11.77 -22.09
CA ARG A 1157 1.57 -12.58 -20.93
C ARG A 1157 0.07 -12.94 -21.01
N PRO A 1158 -0.32 -13.80 -21.98
CA PRO A 1158 -1.70 -14.24 -22.13
C PRO A 1158 -2.24 -14.97 -20.89
N ASP A 1159 -1.37 -15.55 -20.08
CA ASP A 1159 -1.68 -16.18 -18.80
C ASP A 1159 -2.22 -15.18 -17.75
N ILE A 1160 -1.65 -13.97 -17.69
CA ILE A 1160 -2.12 -12.91 -16.78
C ILE A 1160 -3.44 -12.36 -17.29
N SER A 1161 -3.52 -12.03 -18.58
CA SER A 1161 -4.74 -11.50 -19.20
C SER A 1161 -5.91 -12.48 -19.07
N LYS A 1162 -5.67 -13.80 -19.14
CA LYS A 1162 -6.72 -14.82 -18.88
C LYS A 1162 -7.36 -14.67 -17.51
N ASN A 1163 -6.56 -14.49 -16.46
CA ASN A 1163 -7.07 -14.31 -15.10
C ASN A 1163 -7.86 -13.00 -14.94
N LEU A 1164 -7.35 -11.90 -15.53
CA LEU A 1164 -8.03 -10.60 -15.54
C LEU A 1164 -9.38 -10.64 -16.28
N ARG A 1165 -9.44 -11.30 -17.45
CA ARG A 1165 -10.69 -11.55 -18.18
C ARG A 1165 -11.67 -12.37 -17.35
N SER A 1166 -11.19 -13.40 -16.64
CA SER A 1166 -12.04 -14.22 -15.76
C SER A 1166 -12.68 -13.40 -14.65
N ARG A 1167 -11.88 -12.57 -13.94
CA ARG A 1167 -12.39 -11.63 -12.92
C ARG A 1167 -13.45 -10.70 -13.51
N LYS A 1168 -13.16 -10.09 -14.67
CA LYS A 1168 -14.09 -9.19 -15.35
C LYS A 1168 -15.40 -9.90 -15.71
N LYS A 1169 -15.33 -11.15 -16.18
CA LYS A 1169 -16.52 -11.97 -16.47
C LYS A 1169 -17.35 -12.17 -15.20
N THR A 1170 -16.75 -12.57 -14.08
CA THR A 1170 -17.45 -12.75 -12.80
C THR A 1170 -18.15 -11.48 -12.35
N ASN A 1171 -17.45 -10.34 -12.38
CA ASN A 1171 -18.04 -9.05 -12.03
C ASN A 1171 -19.24 -8.67 -12.91
N ILE A 1172 -19.15 -8.93 -14.22
CA ILE A 1172 -20.26 -8.69 -15.16
C ILE A 1172 -21.44 -9.59 -14.81
N CYS A 1173 -21.23 -10.89 -14.58
CA CYS A 1173 -22.31 -11.80 -14.21
C CYS A 1173 -23.01 -11.38 -12.90
N GLN A 1174 -22.25 -10.85 -11.94
CA GLN A 1174 -22.81 -10.37 -10.67
C GLN A 1174 -23.54 -9.04 -10.81
N SER A 1175 -23.08 -8.16 -11.70
CA SER A 1175 -23.62 -6.79 -11.86
C SER A 1175 -24.74 -6.70 -12.90
N CYS A 1176 -24.81 -7.65 -13.84
CA CYS A 1176 -25.68 -7.60 -15.01
C CYS A 1176 -26.45 -8.93 -15.14
N GLY A 1177 -27.76 -8.92 -14.88
CA GLY A 1177 -28.62 -10.13 -14.91
C GLY A 1177 -29.07 -10.62 -16.30
N GLY A 1178 -28.43 -10.20 -17.39
CA GLY A 1178 -28.89 -10.44 -18.77
C GLY A 1178 -27.92 -11.25 -19.65
N SER A 1179 -28.44 -11.91 -20.70
CA SER A 1179 -27.70 -12.80 -21.60
C SER A 1179 -27.14 -12.16 -22.88
N ASN A 1180 -27.42 -10.88 -23.14
CA ASN A 1180 -26.85 -10.12 -24.26
C ASN A 1180 -26.68 -8.64 -23.88
N LEU A 1181 -25.44 -8.14 -23.77
CA LEU A 1181 -25.13 -6.82 -23.20
C LEU A 1181 -24.22 -6.01 -24.14
N ASP A 1182 -24.66 -4.80 -24.49
CA ASP A 1182 -23.80 -3.77 -25.09
C ASP A 1182 -23.03 -3.06 -23.96
N ILE A 1183 -21.70 -3.17 -23.96
CA ILE A 1183 -20.83 -2.46 -23.00
C ILE A 1183 -20.04 -1.39 -23.74
N ILE A 1184 -20.27 -0.14 -23.38
CA ILE A 1184 -19.66 1.04 -23.98
C ILE A 1184 -18.27 1.27 -23.36
N THR A 1185 -17.30 1.71 -24.16
CA THR A 1185 -15.98 2.12 -23.69
C THR A 1185 -15.39 3.20 -24.60
N SER A 1186 -14.49 4.02 -24.09
CA SER A 1186 -13.77 5.07 -24.84
C SER A 1186 -12.36 4.64 -25.30
N CYS A 1187 -12.04 3.34 -25.19
CA CYS A 1187 -10.77 2.79 -25.64
C CYS A 1187 -10.95 1.79 -26.79
N PRO A 1188 -10.35 2.03 -27.97
CA PRO A 1188 -10.39 1.12 -29.11
C PRO A 1188 -9.97 -0.32 -28.77
N ASN A 1189 -8.95 -0.48 -27.93
CA ASN A 1189 -8.44 -1.81 -27.59
C ASN A 1189 -9.31 -2.54 -26.56
N CYS A 1190 -10.03 -1.81 -25.70
CA CYS A 1190 -10.92 -2.42 -24.71
C CYS A 1190 -12.14 -3.07 -25.38
N VAL A 1191 -12.58 -2.55 -26.54
CA VAL A 1191 -13.61 -3.18 -27.39
C VAL A 1191 -13.27 -4.63 -27.69
N GLN A 1192 -12.01 -4.91 -28.05
CA GLN A 1192 -11.52 -6.27 -28.29
C GLN A 1192 -11.71 -7.15 -27.06
N GLY A 1193 -11.27 -6.63 -25.90
CA GLY A 1193 -11.21 -7.38 -24.67
C GLY A 1193 -12.58 -7.74 -24.14
N LEU A 1194 -13.51 -6.77 -24.16
CA LEU A 1194 -14.91 -6.97 -23.78
C LEU A 1194 -15.58 -7.99 -24.70
N THR A 1195 -15.41 -7.86 -26.03
CA THR A 1195 -16.01 -8.79 -27.01
C THR A 1195 -15.45 -10.21 -26.89
N LYS A 1196 -14.21 -10.36 -26.41
CA LYS A 1196 -13.56 -11.66 -26.20
C LYS A 1196 -14.09 -12.40 -24.97
N ILE A 1197 -14.76 -11.71 -24.05
CA ILE A 1197 -15.46 -12.33 -22.91
C ILE A 1197 -16.72 -13.01 -23.48
N GLN A 1198 -16.65 -14.34 -23.60
CA GLN A 1198 -17.71 -15.17 -24.18
C GLN A 1198 -18.01 -16.34 -23.23
N GLY A 1199 -19.26 -16.82 -23.22
CA GLY A 1199 -19.73 -17.87 -22.32
C GLY A 1199 -21.25 -17.98 -22.38
N ASP A 1200 -21.91 -18.02 -21.22
CA ASP A 1200 -23.37 -17.99 -21.09
C ASP A 1200 -23.96 -16.57 -21.31
N ILE A 1201 -23.08 -15.57 -21.45
CA ILE A 1201 -23.42 -14.18 -21.73
C ILE A 1201 -22.74 -13.78 -23.04
N SER A 1202 -23.50 -13.16 -23.93
CA SER A 1202 -23.00 -12.51 -25.15
C SER A 1202 -22.69 -11.04 -24.85
N ILE A 1203 -21.41 -10.65 -24.89
CA ILE A 1203 -20.99 -9.26 -24.68
C ILE A 1203 -20.56 -8.67 -26.02
N ASN A 1204 -21.14 -7.52 -26.33
CA ASN A 1204 -20.76 -6.71 -27.48
C ASN A 1204 -20.10 -5.42 -26.99
N GLY A 1205 -18.77 -5.37 -27.04
CA GLY A 1205 -18.04 -4.15 -26.71
C GLY A 1205 -18.22 -3.11 -27.80
N LYS A 1206 -18.67 -1.90 -27.47
CA LYS A 1206 -18.83 -0.80 -28.42
C LYS A 1206 -18.02 0.42 -28.00
N HIS A 1207 -17.44 1.10 -28.98
CA HIS A 1207 -16.79 2.39 -28.73
C HIS A 1207 -17.85 3.49 -28.58
N LEU A 1208 -17.66 4.44 -27.65
CA LEU A 1208 -18.61 5.52 -27.41
C LEU A 1208 -18.94 6.29 -28.70
N SER A 1209 -17.96 6.66 -29.52
CA SER A 1209 -18.20 7.33 -30.81
C SER A 1209 -19.05 6.52 -31.81
N ILE A 1210 -18.92 5.19 -31.83
CA ILE A 1210 -19.76 4.35 -32.70
C ILE A 1210 -21.19 4.34 -32.18
N TYR A 1211 -21.34 4.17 -30.87
CA TYR A 1211 -22.64 4.18 -30.21
C TYR A 1211 -23.37 5.52 -30.42
N LEU A 1212 -22.66 6.65 -30.34
CA LEU A 1212 -23.22 7.96 -30.66
C LEU A 1212 -23.61 8.12 -32.12
N ALA A 1213 -22.79 7.62 -33.05
CA ALA A 1213 -23.13 7.67 -34.48
C ALA A 1213 -24.41 6.87 -34.78
N GLU A 1214 -24.56 5.68 -34.18
CA GLU A 1214 -25.77 4.84 -34.29
C GLU A 1214 -27.02 5.57 -33.75
N LYS A 1215 -26.90 6.27 -32.63
CA LYS A 1215 -28.03 6.96 -31.98
C LYS A 1215 -28.39 8.31 -32.62
N ILE A 1216 -27.41 9.06 -33.14
CA ILE A 1216 -27.62 10.41 -33.68
C ILE A 1216 -27.91 10.38 -35.18
N ILE A 1217 -27.15 9.61 -35.96
CA ILE A 1217 -27.25 9.58 -37.42
C ILE A 1217 -28.15 8.42 -37.88
N GLY A 1218 -28.21 7.34 -37.10
CA GLY A 1218 -29.01 6.13 -37.37
C GLY A 1218 -28.15 4.89 -37.58
N SER A 1219 -28.77 3.70 -37.65
CA SER A 1219 -28.05 2.42 -37.81
C SER A 1219 -27.20 2.35 -39.08
N ASP A 1220 -27.63 3.03 -40.15
CA ASP A 1220 -26.95 3.05 -41.46
C ASP A 1220 -25.99 4.25 -41.60
N TRP A 1221 -25.58 4.89 -40.49
CA TRP A 1221 -24.75 6.09 -40.47
C TRP A 1221 -23.51 6.00 -41.37
N ARG A 1222 -22.90 4.81 -41.41
CA ARG A 1222 -21.68 4.54 -42.18
C ARG A 1222 -21.93 4.70 -43.68
N GLU A 1223 -22.96 4.06 -44.20
CA GLU A 1223 -23.27 4.06 -45.63
C GLU A 1223 -23.73 5.45 -46.06
N GLN A 1224 -24.56 6.09 -45.24
CA GLN A 1224 -25.02 7.46 -45.46
C GLN A 1224 -23.86 8.46 -45.50
N PHE A 1225 -22.94 8.39 -44.54
CA PHE A 1225 -21.77 9.28 -44.49
C PHE A 1225 -20.84 9.08 -45.69
N ILE A 1226 -20.51 7.82 -46.04
CA ILE A 1226 -19.64 7.52 -47.18
C ILE A 1226 -20.26 8.03 -48.48
N LYS A 1227 -21.57 7.80 -48.68
CA LYS A 1227 -22.29 8.25 -49.86
C LYS A 1227 -22.26 9.77 -49.96
N ARG A 1228 -22.60 10.48 -48.87
CA ARG A 1228 -22.60 11.94 -48.80
C ARG A 1228 -21.27 12.56 -49.20
N VAL A 1229 -20.18 12.11 -48.59
CA VAL A 1229 -18.83 12.65 -48.86
C VAL A 1229 -18.39 12.38 -50.30
N LYS A 1230 -18.77 11.24 -50.89
CA LYS A 1230 -18.42 10.90 -52.29
C LYS A 1230 -19.25 11.64 -53.32
N ASP A 1231 -20.55 11.78 -53.08
CA ASP A 1231 -21.49 12.32 -54.06
C ASP A 1231 -21.52 13.86 -54.06
N GLN A 1232 -21.16 14.50 -52.94
CA GLN A 1232 -21.29 15.95 -52.76
C GLN A 1232 -19.95 16.71 -52.66
N GLU A 1233 -18.83 16.09 -53.04
CA GLU A 1233 -17.48 16.70 -52.94
C GLU A 1233 -17.06 17.12 -51.51
N GLY A 1234 -17.59 16.49 -50.46
CA GLY A 1234 -17.29 16.80 -49.04
C GLY A 1234 -15.87 16.45 -48.56
N LEU A 1235 -14.93 16.17 -49.47
CA LEU A 1235 -13.53 15.84 -49.17
C LEU A 1235 -12.57 16.71 -50.00
N GLU A 1236 -11.91 17.62 -49.31
CA GLU A 1236 -10.87 18.48 -49.87
C GLU A 1236 -9.49 17.82 -49.73
N ARG A 1237 -8.64 17.98 -50.76
CA ARG A 1237 -7.28 17.40 -50.82
C ARG A 1237 -6.25 18.51 -51.00
N ILE A 1238 -5.66 18.93 -49.91
CA ILE A 1238 -4.72 20.07 -49.85
C ILE A 1238 -3.30 19.53 -50.06
N LEU A 1239 -2.49 20.23 -50.87
CA LEU A 1239 -1.09 19.87 -51.08
C LEU A 1239 -0.29 20.11 -49.78
N TYR A 1240 0.47 19.11 -49.34
CA TYR A 1240 1.29 19.12 -48.11
C TYR A 1240 2.78 19.09 -48.41
#